data_AF-A0A9R0UAH8-F1
#
_entry.id   AF-A0A9R0UAH8-F1
#
_cell.length_a   1.000
_cell.length_b   1.000
_cell.length_c   1.000
_cell.angle_alpha   90.00
_cell.angle_beta   90.00
_cell.angle_gamma   90.00
#
_symmetry.space_group_name_H-M   'P 1'
#
loop_
_entity.id
_entity.type
_entity.pdbx_description
1 polymer ?
#
loop_
_entity_poly.entity_id
_entity_poly.type
_entity_poly.pdbx_seq_one_letter_code
_entity_poly.pdbx_strand_id
1 'polypeptide(L)'
;MRSSPRKRARALALASAVLAVTGAVVAPPPALGADIACSVTYTTNDWDTGFTANVSLRNDGAPLDSWKVGWTFLDGQKVQQGWSATFAQTGAAVTATNLSYNGHLGTGASTSFGFNGSKGSANRPPTDFSVNGSACTGANKAPTVSLTAPSSSGTYYAPATIPLAATAADSDGTVSKVEFYAGDTLLATDTAAPFEGSWGNVPAGTYSITAKAYDDKNASTTSSPVSVKVLSGPTIVATPATAQVKQGGKTTFAVSLAGAPTAPVTVAVARTAGSTDLTADPASLTFTTANWNAPQNVTVSSADNGGALGSATFTASSSGYTAATVTVNEISSSTSDYQLAFLTQYNKIKDPNNGYFRKFGNILVPYHSIETLIVEAPDYGHETTSEAFSYYLWLEASYGRVTGDWAPFNQAWTSIETYAIPSAADQPGNSGYNASKPATYAAEYPSPKSYPSQLQSGVSVGSDPIAAELKAAYGSPDVYGMHWLLDVDNIYKFGHCEDGTNTAPAFINTFQRGSQESVWETVTQPSCDVLKFGGKNGYLDLFTGDSSYAKQWKYTDAPDADARVVQVAYQAEKWAQAQGKSADVAAVLKKASKMGDYLRYSLFDKYFKKIGNCVGASSCPAGTGKDSEHYLISWYYAWGGSMDSSSAWAWRIGDGAAHQGYQNPLAAYALSADPGLKVTSATGATDWATSLGRQMEFLQWLQSSEGGLAGGATNSWDGQYGTPPAGTPTFYGMYYDWQPVWHDPPSNQWFGFQTWGMERIAEYYQATGDARAKKILDKWVPWAIANTTVGAGGSFQIPSDLTWSGAPDTWSATSPGSNTGLHVAVKNYSQDVGVAASLAKTLLYYASGSSNAQAKTVGEQLLTALSANADTKGIAVPETRSDYDRFDDKYNATTDQGLYVPSGWTGTMPNGDPINANSTFLSIRSFYKSDPQWPKVQSYLDGGAAPTFTYHRFWAQSEIATAFAAHVALFG
;
A
#
# COMPACT_ATOMS: atom_id res chain seq x y z
N MET A 1 -40.46 22.80 -22.47
CA MET A 1 -41.46 23.89 -22.33
C MET A 1 -42.55 23.36 -21.40
N ARG A 2 -43.01 23.93 -20.30
CA ARG A 2 -42.83 25.15 -19.47
C ARG A 2 -43.00 24.61 -18.02
N SER A 3 -42.43 25.10 -16.93
CA SER A 3 -42.48 26.47 -16.41
C SER A 3 -41.58 26.61 -15.17
N SER A 4 -40.74 27.64 -15.20
CA SER A 4 -40.04 28.32 -14.09
C SER A 4 -41.02 29.07 -13.15
N PRO A 5 -40.59 29.86 -12.13
CA PRO A 5 -39.60 29.61 -11.06
C PRO A 5 -40.02 30.21 -9.67
N ARG A 6 -39.16 30.00 -8.64
CA ARG A 6 -38.71 30.95 -7.60
C ARG A 6 -39.73 31.88 -6.87
N LYS A 7 -39.78 31.82 -5.52
CA LYS A 7 -39.04 32.70 -4.56
C LYS A 7 -39.67 32.71 -3.14
N ARG A 8 -38.76 32.80 -2.16
CA ARG A 8 -38.82 33.20 -0.74
C ARG A 8 -39.98 34.12 -0.32
N ALA A 9 -40.50 33.95 0.91
CA ALA A 9 -40.17 34.74 2.12
C ALA A 9 -41.33 34.87 3.15
N ARG A 10 -40.98 34.59 4.42
CA ARG A 10 -41.40 35.25 5.69
C ARG A 10 -42.90 35.47 6.06
N ALA A 11 -43.21 34.95 7.25
CA ALA A 11 -43.66 35.67 8.46
C ALA A 11 -45.15 35.65 8.93
N LEU A 12 -45.24 35.50 10.26
CA LEU A 12 -46.23 35.97 11.25
C LEU A 12 -47.54 35.20 11.54
N ALA A 13 -47.55 34.65 12.77
CA ALA A 13 -48.45 34.93 13.90
C ALA A 13 -49.96 34.57 13.90
N LEU A 14 -50.30 33.72 14.89
CA LEU A 14 -51.41 33.75 15.86
C LEU A 14 -52.86 34.06 15.41
N ALA A 15 -53.78 33.11 15.70
CA ALA A 15 -54.76 33.17 16.80
C ALA A 15 -56.08 32.46 16.44
N SER A 16 -56.57 31.56 17.31
CA SER A 16 -57.97 31.12 17.34
C SER A 16 -58.43 31.00 18.80
N ALA A 17 -59.44 31.78 19.16
CA ALA A 17 -60.10 31.84 20.47
C ALA A 17 -61.30 30.86 20.54
N VAL A 18 -61.42 30.07 21.62
CA VAL A 18 -62.33 30.20 22.78
C VAL A 18 -63.84 30.06 22.48
N LEU A 19 -64.46 29.06 23.12
CA LEU A 19 -65.81 29.17 23.67
C LEU A 19 -65.78 28.82 25.17
N ALA A 20 -66.40 29.68 25.96
CA ALA A 20 -66.50 29.62 27.42
C ALA A 20 -67.84 29.02 27.86
N VAL A 21 -67.91 28.54 29.12
CA VAL A 21 -68.90 28.90 30.17
C VAL A 21 -68.68 28.04 31.43
N THR A 22 -68.32 28.72 32.54
CA THR A 22 -68.61 28.52 34.00
C THR A 22 -68.67 27.11 34.61
N GLY A 23 -68.14 26.76 35.78
CA GLY A 23 -67.54 27.49 36.89
C GLY A 23 -67.69 26.66 38.19
N ALA A 24 -66.59 26.06 38.66
CA ALA A 24 -66.35 25.68 40.06
C ALA A 24 -64.84 25.40 40.20
N VAL A 25 -64.13 26.30 40.89
CA VAL A 25 -62.70 26.18 41.14
C VAL A 25 -62.50 25.19 42.29
N VAL A 26 -61.93 24.03 42.01
CA VAL A 26 -61.22 23.22 43.02
C VAL A 26 -59.74 23.50 42.81
N ALA A 27 -59.09 24.11 43.80
CA ALA A 27 -57.65 24.31 43.77
C ALA A 27 -56.92 22.96 43.66
N PRO A 28 -55.88 22.82 42.82
CA PRO A 28 -55.03 21.64 42.86
C PRO A 28 -54.27 21.60 44.22
N PRO A 29 -53.94 20.40 44.76
CA PRO A 29 -53.03 20.31 45.88
C PRO A 29 -51.65 20.88 45.48
N PRO A 30 -50.87 21.45 46.41
CA PRO A 30 -49.54 21.94 46.11
C PRO A 30 -48.65 20.79 45.59
N ALA A 31 -47.75 21.12 44.66
CA ALA A 31 -46.72 20.22 44.16
C ALA A 31 -45.88 19.67 45.33
N LEU A 32 -45.69 18.35 45.38
CA LEU A 32 -44.73 17.71 46.27
C LEU A 32 -43.34 18.25 45.90
N GLY A 33 -42.67 18.94 46.82
CA GLY A 33 -41.30 19.38 46.63
C GLY A 33 -40.38 18.17 46.45
N ALA A 34 -39.37 18.28 45.59
CA ALA A 34 -38.36 17.23 45.41
C ALA A 34 -37.77 16.83 46.78
N ASP A 35 -37.65 15.53 47.02
CA ASP A 35 -37.11 14.99 48.27
C ASP A 35 -35.72 15.56 48.54
N ILE A 36 -35.48 15.96 49.79
CA ILE A 36 -34.17 16.45 50.20
C ILE A 36 -33.38 15.24 50.69
N ALA A 37 -32.20 15.03 50.10
CA ALA A 37 -31.25 14.06 50.61
C ALA A 37 -30.79 14.51 52.00
N CYS A 38 -31.31 13.88 53.05
CA CYS A 38 -30.96 14.20 54.42
C CYS A 38 -31.20 13.01 55.35
N SER A 39 -30.64 13.08 56.53
CA SER A 39 -30.85 12.11 57.60
C SER A 39 -31.21 12.81 58.90
N VAL A 40 -32.24 12.30 59.59
CA VAL A 40 -32.67 12.81 60.89
C VAL A 40 -32.54 11.73 61.95
N THR A 41 -31.85 12.07 63.04
CA THR A 41 -31.77 11.25 64.24
C THR A 41 -32.61 11.87 65.33
N TYR A 42 -33.57 11.12 65.88
CA TYR A 42 -34.46 11.54 66.96
C TYR A 42 -34.27 10.64 68.18
N THR A 43 -33.90 11.22 69.31
CA THR A 43 -33.72 10.50 70.58
C THR A 43 -34.48 11.18 71.71
N THR A 44 -34.96 10.40 72.69
CA THR A 44 -35.69 10.94 73.85
C THR A 44 -35.12 10.43 75.17
N ASN A 45 -35.33 11.21 76.22
CA ASN A 45 -35.19 10.81 77.61
C ASN A 45 -36.49 11.12 78.36
N ASP A 46 -37.15 10.09 78.87
CA ASP A 46 -38.56 10.13 79.29
C ASP A 46 -38.72 10.06 80.82
N TRP A 47 -39.76 10.71 81.36
CA TRP A 47 -40.27 10.55 82.73
C TRP A 47 -41.81 10.48 82.74
N ASP A 48 -42.43 10.37 83.93
CA ASP A 48 -43.85 9.99 84.09
C ASP A 48 -44.82 10.73 83.16
N THR A 49 -44.80 12.06 83.15
CA THR A 49 -45.73 12.87 82.33
C THR A 49 -45.05 13.66 81.22
N GLY A 50 -43.73 13.51 81.03
CA GLY A 50 -42.97 14.30 80.06
C GLY A 50 -41.71 13.63 79.52
N PHE A 51 -41.07 14.28 78.57
CA PHE A 51 -39.81 13.82 77.98
C PHE A 51 -38.99 15.00 77.45
N THR A 52 -37.69 14.82 77.35
CA THR A 52 -36.80 15.67 76.58
C THR A 52 -36.46 14.97 75.27
N ALA A 53 -36.62 15.64 74.13
CA ALA A 53 -36.19 15.15 72.83
C ALA A 53 -34.98 15.93 72.29
N ASN A 54 -34.03 15.21 71.69
CA ASN A 54 -32.94 15.77 70.90
C ASN A 54 -33.10 15.31 69.45
N VAL A 55 -33.09 16.26 68.53
CA VAL A 55 -33.20 16.02 67.09
C VAL A 55 -31.95 16.54 66.41
N SER A 56 -31.27 15.67 65.66
CA SER A 56 -30.12 16.03 64.81
C SER A 56 -30.52 15.88 63.35
N LEU A 57 -30.46 16.98 62.61
CA LEU A 57 -30.62 17.00 61.15
C LEU A 57 -29.24 17.04 60.50
N ARG A 58 -28.97 16.11 59.58
CA ARG A 58 -27.82 16.15 58.68
C ARG A 58 -28.29 16.38 57.24
N ASN A 59 -27.69 17.34 56.55
CA ASN A 59 -27.94 17.57 55.13
C ASN A 59 -27.00 16.70 54.29
N ASP A 60 -27.53 15.80 53.46
CA ASP A 60 -26.75 14.94 52.56
C ASP A 60 -26.89 15.36 51.08
N GLY A 61 -27.61 16.46 50.82
CA GLY A 61 -27.82 17.08 49.51
C GLY A 61 -27.17 18.46 49.39
N ALA A 62 -27.71 19.32 48.51
CA ALA A 62 -27.19 20.67 48.29
C ALA A 62 -27.29 21.55 49.56
N PRO A 63 -26.37 22.52 49.77
CA PRO A 63 -26.38 23.39 50.95
C PRO A 63 -27.72 24.10 51.16
N LEU A 64 -28.17 24.17 52.42
CA LEU A 64 -29.38 24.87 52.82
C LEU A 64 -29.04 26.21 53.47
N ASP A 65 -29.74 27.29 53.11
CA ASP A 65 -29.58 28.60 53.75
C ASP A 65 -30.47 28.75 55.00
N SER A 66 -31.54 27.96 55.08
CA SER A 66 -32.44 27.84 56.22
C SER A 66 -33.05 26.44 56.25
N TRP A 67 -33.49 26.00 57.43
CA TRP A 67 -34.16 24.71 57.59
C TRP A 67 -35.38 24.83 58.49
N LYS A 68 -36.42 24.11 58.10
CA LYS A 68 -37.64 23.87 58.85
C LYS A 68 -37.91 22.39 58.86
N VAL A 69 -37.69 21.75 60.00
CA VAL A 69 -37.96 20.31 60.16
C VAL A 69 -39.42 20.14 60.56
N GLY A 70 -40.16 19.31 59.82
CA GLY A 70 -41.53 18.92 60.12
C GLY A 70 -41.64 17.43 60.40
N TRP A 71 -42.47 17.04 61.36
CA TRP A 71 -42.80 15.65 61.67
C TRP A 71 -44.16 15.54 62.37
N THR A 72 -44.69 14.32 62.48
CA THR A 72 -45.97 14.06 63.14
C THR A 72 -45.80 13.26 64.42
N PHE A 73 -46.41 13.73 65.51
CA PHE A 73 -46.52 12.96 66.75
C PHE A 73 -47.70 11.99 66.72
N LEU A 74 -47.43 10.72 66.99
CA LEU A 74 -48.42 9.65 66.84
C LEU A 74 -49.24 9.39 68.11
N ASP A 75 -48.75 9.80 69.28
CA ASP A 75 -49.29 9.39 70.60
C ASP A 75 -49.75 10.59 71.45
N GLY A 76 -50.16 11.69 70.80
CA GLY A 76 -50.71 12.86 71.47
C GLY A 76 -49.68 13.74 72.17
N GLN A 77 -48.38 13.56 71.89
CA GLN A 77 -47.32 14.35 72.50
C GLN A 77 -47.48 15.86 72.21
N LYS A 78 -47.08 16.71 73.16
CA LYS A 78 -47.11 18.18 73.03
C LYS A 78 -45.75 18.79 73.35
N VAL A 79 -45.24 19.65 72.48
CA VAL A 79 -44.05 20.47 72.76
C VAL A 79 -44.43 21.53 73.79
N GLN A 80 -43.67 21.60 74.89
CA GLN A 80 -43.90 22.56 75.99
C GLN A 80 -42.91 23.72 75.92
N GLN A 81 -41.61 23.41 75.82
CA GLN A 81 -40.55 24.41 75.77
C GLN A 81 -39.38 23.87 74.93
N GLY A 82 -38.97 24.62 73.89
CA GLY A 82 -37.87 24.25 73.00
C GLY A 82 -36.66 25.17 73.07
N TRP A 83 -35.53 24.72 72.54
CA TRP A 83 -34.31 25.49 72.35
C TRP A 83 -33.64 25.20 71.00
N SER A 84 -32.79 26.11 70.55
CA SER A 84 -32.07 26.08 69.26
C SER A 84 -32.97 26.03 68.01
N ALA A 85 -34.28 26.13 68.17
CA ALA A 85 -35.26 26.29 67.10
C ALA A 85 -36.53 26.97 67.65
N THR A 86 -37.30 27.61 66.77
CA THR A 86 -38.66 28.07 67.08
C THR A 86 -39.64 26.97 66.72
N PHE A 87 -40.46 26.55 67.70
CA PHE A 87 -41.40 25.46 67.52
C PHE A 87 -42.82 25.97 67.33
N ALA A 88 -43.56 25.33 66.42
CA ALA A 88 -44.99 25.47 66.28
C ALA A 88 -45.63 24.09 66.15
N GLN A 89 -46.72 23.86 66.88
CA GLN A 89 -47.46 22.61 66.84
C GLN A 89 -48.96 22.87 66.64
N THR A 90 -49.53 22.26 65.60
CA THR A 90 -50.99 22.28 65.34
C THR A 90 -51.49 20.84 65.32
N GLY A 91 -52.33 20.47 66.27
CA GLY A 91 -52.73 19.07 66.47
C GLY A 91 -51.52 18.19 66.78
N ALA A 92 -51.27 17.20 65.92
CA ALA A 92 -50.14 16.26 65.99
C ALA A 92 -48.91 16.73 65.20
N ALA A 93 -49.07 17.63 64.24
CA ALA A 93 -47.99 18.10 63.38
C ALA A 93 -47.12 19.12 64.11
N VAL A 94 -45.81 18.88 64.15
CA VAL A 94 -44.82 19.76 64.76
C VAL A 94 -43.88 20.29 63.68
N THR A 95 -43.51 21.56 63.82
CA THR A 95 -42.46 22.17 63.03
C THR A 95 -41.44 22.84 63.93
N ALA A 96 -40.16 22.61 63.66
CA ALA A 96 -39.03 23.30 64.26
C ALA A 96 -38.29 24.10 63.18
N THR A 97 -38.27 25.42 63.31
CA THR A 97 -37.63 26.32 62.35
C THR A 97 -36.34 26.88 62.95
N ASN A 98 -35.28 26.96 62.15
CA ASN A 98 -33.99 27.50 62.59
C ASN A 98 -34.11 28.91 63.19
N LEU A 99 -33.21 29.23 64.11
CA LEU A 99 -32.98 30.60 64.59
C LEU A 99 -32.02 31.32 63.63
N SER A 100 -31.88 32.64 63.79
CA SER A 100 -31.09 33.48 62.89
C SER A 100 -29.60 33.06 62.77
N TYR A 101 -29.04 32.40 63.79
CA TYR A 101 -27.63 32.01 63.82
C TYR A 101 -27.33 30.58 63.33
N ASN A 102 -28.34 29.72 63.14
CA ASN A 102 -28.12 28.30 62.83
C ASN A 102 -28.87 27.80 61.59
N GLY A 103 -29.29 28.70 60.69
CA GLY A 103 -30.02 28.34 59.47
C GLY A 103 -29.17 27.72 58.36
N HIS A 104 -27.91 28.14 58.22
CA HIS A 104 -27.06 27.62 57.17
C HIS A 104 -26.54 26.22 57.50
N LEU A 105 -26.78 25.26 56.61
CA LEU A 105 -26.35 23.87 56.74
C LEU A 105 -25.78 23.35 55.41
N GLY A 106 -24.45 23.32 55.30
CA GLY A 106 -23.74 22.80 54.12
C GLY A 106 -23.95 21.30 53.89
N THR A 107 -23.54 20.79 52.71
CA THR A 107 -23.56 19.36 52.39
C THR A 107 -22.68 18.56 53.37
N GLY A 108 -23.24 17.49 53.93
CA GLY A 108 -22.64 16.67 54.98
C GLY A 108 -22.69 17.28 56.39
N ALA A 109 -23.09 18.54 56.55
CA ALA A 109 -23.13 19.22 57.84
C ALA A 109 -24.38 18.82 58.65
N SER A 110 -24.27 18.89 59.99
CA SER A 110 -25.36 18.58 60.91
C SER A 110 -25.67 19.73 61.87
N THR A 111 -26.93 19.85 62.25
CA THR A 111 -27.42 20.77 63.28
C THR A 111 -28.34 20.05 64.24
N SER A 112 -28.39 20.50 65.49
CA SER A 112 -29.19 19.86 66.54
C SER A 112 -30.04 20.87 67.29
N PHE A 113 -31.27 20.46 67.60
CA PHE A 113 -32.21 21.21 68.44
C PHE A 113 -32.96 20.27 69.37
N GLY A 114 -33.57 20.82 70.42
CA GLY A 114 -34.25 20.01 71.42
C GLY A 114 -35.44 20.71 72.06
N PHE A 115 -36.26 19.92 72.72
CA PHE A 115 -37.41 20.42 73.46
C PHE A 115 -37.82 19.48 74.59
N ASN A 116 -38.45 20.06 75.62
CA ASN A 116 -39.25 19.33 76.59
C ASN A 116 -40.69 19.26 76.10
N GLY A 117 -41.26 18.06 76.15
CA GLY A 117 -42.65 17.79 75.79
C GLY A 117 -43.40 17.05 76.88
N SER A 118 -44.74 17.12 76.84
CA SER A 118 -45.61 16.24 77.61
C SER A 118 -46.06 15.07 76.74
N LYS A 119 -46.24 13.89 77.34
CA LYS A 119 -46.73 12.68 76.66
C LYS A 119 -47.96 12.10 77.36
N GLY A 120 -48.73 11.29 76.63
CA GLY A 120 -49.74 10.40 77.19
C GLY A 120 -49.11 9.10 77.69
N SER A 121 -49.83 7.98 77.56
CA SER A 121 -49.34 6.66 77.99
C SER A 121 -48.20 6.07 77.13
N ALA A 122 -47.92 6.63 75.94
CA ALA A 122 -46.87 6.18 75.01
C ALA A 122 -46.08 7.37 74.42
N ASN A 123 -44.88 7.09 73.92
CA ASN A 123 -44.01 8.09 73.28
C ASN A 123 -43.22 7.51 72.10
N ARG A 124 -43.90 7.11 71.01
CA ARG A 124 -43.20 6.59 69.82
C ARG A 124 -42.45 7.72 69.08
N PRO A 125 -41.21 7.47 68.62
CA PRO A 125 -40.46 8.44 67.82
C PRO A 125 -41.13 8.61 66.44
N PRO A 126 -41.13 9.83 65.87
CA PRO A 126 -41.56 10.06 64.49
C PRO A 126 -40.63 9.38 63.48
N THR A 127 -41.17 9.02 62.32
CA THR A 127 -40.40 8.44 61.19
C THR A 127 -40.59 9.22 59.89
N ASP A 128 -41.45 10.24 59.88
CA ASP A 128 -41.91 10.99 58.72
C ASP A 128 -41.26 12.37 58.60
N PHE A 129 -39.98 12.48 58.97
CA PHE A 129 -39.29 13.77 58.96
C PHE A 129 -39.24 14.38 57.55
N SER A 130 -39.56 15.67 57.49
CA SER A 130 -39.44 16.52 56.32
C SER A 130 -38.56 17.72 56.62
N VAL A 131 -37.88 18.25 55.61
CA VAL A 131 -37.09 19.49 55.70
C VAL A 131 -37.62 20.45 54.65
N ASN A 132 -37.98 21.67 55.04
CA ASN A 132 -38.54 22.71 54.17
C ASN A 132 -39.77 22.26 53.36
N GLY A 133 -40.52 21.26 53.86
CA GLY A 133 -41.71 20.72 53.21
C GLY A 133 -41.48 19.53 52.29
N SER A 134 -40.23 19.11 52.08
CA SER A 134 -39.85 17.91 51.32
C SER A 134 -39.49 16.75 52.24
N ALA A 135 -39.77 15.50 51.83
CA ALA A 135 -39.41 14.33 52.63
C ALA A 135 -37.88 14.17 52.73
N CYS A 136 -37.41 13.68 53.87
CA CYS A 136 -36.00 13.48 54.15
C CYS A 136 -35.59 12.02 53.84
N THR A 137 -34.97 11.78 52.67
CA THR A 137 -34.59 10.43 52.18
C THR A 137 -33.07 10.25 52.06
N GLY A 138 -32.54 9.04 52.20
CA GLY A 138 -31.10 8.75 52.04
C GLY A 138 -30.57 8.89 50.60
N ALA A 139 -29.25 8.79 50.40
CA ALA A 139 -28.61 8.87 49.08
C ALA A 139 -28.83 7.59 48.23
N ASN A 140 -29.00 7.76 46.90
CA ASN A 140 -29.22 6.68 45.93
C ASN A 140 -28.02 5.73 45.80
N LYS A 141 -28.26 4.42 45.62
CA LYS A 141 -27.23 3.42 45.30
C LYS A 141 -27.36 2.91 43.86
N ALA A 142 -26.24 2.63 43.21
CA ALA A 142 -26.22 2.11 41.84
C ALA A 142 -26.56 0.60 41.79
N PRO A 143 -27.11 0.10 40.66
CA PRO A 143 -27.48 -1.30 40.51
C PRO A 143 -26.26 -2.23 40.44
N THR A 144 -26.48 -3.53 40.57
CA THR A 144 -25.49 -4.59 40.29
C THR A 144 -25.74 -5.21 38.91
N VAL A 145 -24.70 -5.68 38.21
CA VAL A 145 -24.83 -6.35 36.91
C VAL A 145 -23.72 -7.37 36.65
N SER A 146 -24.08 -8.52 36.05
CA SER A 146 -23.15 -9.53 35.55
C SER A 146 -23.60 -10.10 34.21
N LEU A 147 -22.64 -10.35 33.30
CA LEU A 147 -22.90 -11.05 32.05
C LEU A 147 -23.14 -12.54 32.29
N THR A 148 -24.16 -13.10 31.65
CA THR A 148 -24.47 -14.54 31.63
C THR A 148 -24.27 -15.16 30.25
N ALA A 149 -24.25 -14.36 29.18
CA ALA A 149 -23.78 -14.73 27.85
C ALA A 149 -23.09 -13.54 27.15
N PRO A 150 -22.04 -13.78 26.33
CA PRO A 150 -21.46 -15.07 25.98
C PRO A 150 -20.61 -15.68 27.12
N SER A 151 -20.32 -16.98 27.05
CA SER A 151 -19.39 -17.61 27.99
C SER A 151 -17.94 -17.31 27.61
N SER A 152 -17.05 -17.21 28.60
CA SER A 152 -15.63 -16.88 28.40
C SER A 152 -14.82 -17.93 27.63
N SER A 153 -15.42 -19.07 27.28
CA SER A 153 -14.81 -20.16 26.50
C SER A 153 -15.42 -20.34 25.10
N GLY A 154 -16.35 -19.46 24.69
CA GLY A 154 -16.97 -19.53 23.36
C GLY A 154 -15.99 -19.18 22.24
N THR A 155 -15.84 -20.07 21.25
CA THR A 155 -15.17 -19.77 19.97
C THR A 155 -16.24 -19.61 18.89
N TYR A 156 -16.22 -18.50 18.16
CA TYR A 156 -17.13 -18.21 17.05
C TYR A 156 -16.36 -18.12 15.73
N TYR A 157 -17.06 -18.23 14.59
CA TYR A 157 -16.46 -18.06 13.26
C TYR A 157 -17.14 -16.91 12.51
N ALA A 158 -16.35 -16.06 11.86
CA ALA A 158 -16.86 -14.92 11.12
C ALA A 158 -17.54 -15.34 9.79
N PRO A 159 -18.64 -14.66 9.38
CA PRO A 159 -19.40 -13.68 10.15
C PRO A 159 -20.21 -14.37 11.27
N ALA A 160 -19.98 -13.98 12.52
CA ALA A 160 -20.64 -14.61 13.67
C ALA A 160 -21.91 -13.86 14.09
N THR A 161 -22.83 -14.57 14.75
CA THR A 161 -23.91 -13.98 15.55
C THR A 161 -23.74 -14.42 17.00
N ILE A 162 -23.47 -13.47 17.90
CA ILE A 162 -23.12 -13.73 19.30
C ILE A 162 -24.33 -13.36 20.19
N PRO A 163 -24.89 -14.31 20.98
CA PRO A 163 -25.94 -14.01 21.94
C PRO A 163 -25.37 -13.24 23.15
N LEU A 164 -26.15 -12.29 23.65
CA LEU A 164 -25.83 -11.43 24.80
C LEU A 164 -26.90 -11.62 25.86
N ALA A 165 -26.50 -11.80 27.13
CA ALA A 165 -27.43 -11.88 28.24
C ALA A 165 -26.76 -11.40 29.54
N ALA A 166 -27.54 -10.78 30.43
CA ALA A 166 -27.06 -10.29 31.72
C ALA A 166 -28.10 -10.40 32.84
N THR A 167 -27.62 -10.54 34.08
CA THR A 167 -28.43 -10.43 35.29
C THR A 167 -28.11 -9.10 35.96
N ALA A 168 -29.13 -8.30 36.26
CA ALA A 168 -28.98 -7.02 36.97
C ALA A 168 -30.05 -6.86 38.07
N ALA A 169 -29.68 -6.20 39.17
CA ALA A 169 -30.58 -5.96 40.32
C ALA A 169 -30.20 -4.67 41.06
N ASP A 170 -31.19 -3.98 41.62
CA ASP A 170 -31.01 -2.75 42.40
C ASP A 170 -31.59 -2.88 43.82
N SER A 171 -30.96 -2.25 44.81
CA SER A 171 -31.20 -2.50 46.24
C SER A 171 -32.13 -1.49 46.92
N ASP A 172 -32.24 -0.29 46.38
CA ASP A 172 -33.07 0.82 46.87
C ASP A 172 -34.01 1.39 45.77
N GLY A 173 -34.05 0.72 44.61
CA GLY A 173 -34.87 1.08 43.45
C GLY A 173 -35.09 -0.09 42.49
N THR A 174 -35.21 0.21 41.20
CA THR A 174 -35.43 -0.76 40.12
C THR A 174 -34.45 -0.54 38.97
N VAL A 175 -34.03 -1.61 38.27
CA VAL A 175 -33.20 -1.48 37.07
C VAL A 175 -34.07 -0.98 35.90
N SER A 176 -33.71 0.16 35.33
CA SER A 176 -34.41 0.79 34.21
C SER A 176 -34.01 0.24 32.84
N LYS A 177 -32.73 -0.14 32.66
CA LYS A 177 -32.21 -0.78 31.43
C LYS A 177 -30.84 -1.44 31.62
N VAL A 178 -30.51 -2.34 30.71
CA VAL A 178 -29.16 -2.90 30.51
C VAL A 178 -28.71 -2.64 29.06
N GLU A 179 -27.49 -2.14 28.91
CA GLU A 179 -26.82 -1.91 27.64
C GLU A 179 -25.62 -2.87 27.50
N PHE A 180 -25.45 -3.50 26.34
CA PHE A 180 -24.33 -4.39 26.05
C PHE A 180 -23.33 -3.71 25.12
N TYR A 181 -22.04 -3.84 25.39
CA TYR A 181 -20.97 -3.14 24.66
C TYR A 181 -19.86 -4.09 24.21
N ALA A 182 -19.21 -3.78 23.09
CA ALA A 182 -17.86 -4.24 22.74
C ALA A 182 -16.90 -3.04 22.70
N GLY A 183 -15.98 -2.97 23.66
CA GLY A 183 -15.24 -1.72 23.92
C GLY A 183 -16.21 -0.57 24.20
N ASP A 184 -16.12 0.52 23.43
CA ASP A 184 -17.02 1.68 23.55
C ASP A 184 -18.26 1.59 22.64
N THR A 185 -18.38 0.53 21.83
CA THR A 185 -19.47 0.38 20.85
C THR A 185 -20.69 -0.29 21.48
N LEU A 186 -21.84 0.39 21.48
CA LEU A 186 -23.12 -0.17 21.93
C LEU A 186 -23.62 -1.23 20.93
N LEU A 187 -23.88 -2.43 21.44
CA LEU A 187 -24.34 -3.59 20.66
C LEU A 187 -25.86 -3.77 20.74
N ALA A 188 -26.42 -3.68 21.95
CA ALA A 188 -27.83 -3.89 22.23
C ALA A 188 -28.25 -3.17 23.52
N THR A 189 -29.54 -2.85 23.64
CA THR A 189 -30.16 -2.30 24.85
C THR A 189 -31.43 -3.09 25.14
N ASP A 190 -31.62 -3.49 26.38
CA ASP A 190 -32.84 -4.12 26.86
C ASP A 190 -33.37 -3.39 28.11
N THR A 191 -34.67 -3.17 28.17
CA THR A 191 -35.36 -2.42 29.22
C THR A 191 -36.20 -3.30 30.14
N ALA A 192 -36.25 -4.62 29.91
CA ALA A 192 -37.02 -5.54 30.73
C ALA A 192 -36.24 -6.84 31.00
N ALA A 193 -36.37 -7.38 32.21
CA ALA A 193 -35.76 -8.66 32.55
C ALA A 193 -36.61 -9.84 32.00
N PRO A 194 -36.01 -10.94 31.51
CA PRO A 194 -34.57 -11.19 31.41
C PRO A 194 -33.90 -10.32 30.34
N PHE A 195 -32.75 -9.72 30.68
CA PHE A 195 -32.06 -8.77 29.79
C PHE A 195 -31.22 -9.52 28.74
N GLU A 196 -31.63 -9.42 27.48
CA GLU A 196 -31.07 -10.20 26.36
C GLU A 196 -30.77 -9.32 25.13
N GLY A 197 -29.90 -9.83 24.26
CA GLY A 197 -29.53 -9.18 23.00
C GLY A 197 -28.79 -10.11 22.05
N SER A 198 -28.49 -9.61 20.85
CA SER A 198 -27.70 -10.35 19.86
C SER A 198 -26.81 -9.39 19.08
N TRP A 199 -25.56 -9.80 18.83
CA TRP A 199 -24.61 -9.07 18.01
C TRP A 199 -24.30 -9.86 16.73
N GLY A 200 -24.84 -9.42 15.59
CA GLY A 200 -24.70 -10.09 14.30
C GLY A 200 -23.54 -9.59 13.43
N ASN A 201 -23.17 -10.39 12.43
CA ASN A 201 -22.12 -10.12 11.43
C ASN A 201 -20.74 -9.77 12.00
N VAL A 202 -20.36 -10.40 13.11
CA VAL A 202 -19.12 -10.08 13.81
C VAL A 202 -17.90 -10.56 13.00
N PRO A 203 -16.94 -9.68 12.66
CA PRO A 203 -15.71 -10.06 11.96
C PRO A 203 -14.77 -10.90 12.83
N ALA A 204 -13.78 -11.54 12.21
CA ALA A 204 -12.73 -12.23 12.94
C ALA A 204 -11.94 -11.24 13.80
N GLY A 205 -11.65 -11.61 15.04
CA GLY A 205 -11.03 -10.74 16.02
C GLY A 205 -11.23 -11.23 17.45
N THR A 206 -10.57 -10.57 18.38
CA THR A 206 -10.81 -10.76 19.82
C THR A 206 -11.54 -9.54 20.35
N TYR A 207 -12.67 -9.76 21.02
CA TYR A 207 -13.53 -8.69 21.53
C TYR A 207 -13.71 -8.82 23.03
N SER A 208 -13.86 -7.68 23.71
CA SER A 208 -14.16 -7.61 25.13
C SER A 208 -15.58 -7.07 25.30
N ILE A 209 -16.48 -7.90 25.82
CA ILE A 209 -17.90 -7.59 25.97
C ILE A 209 -18.23 -7.24 27.41
N THR A 210 -18.99 -6.18 27.63
CA THR A 210 -19.49 -5.76 28.95
C THR A 210 -21.00 -5.50 28.92
N ALA A 211 -21.66 -5.60 30.06
CA ALA A 211 -23.03 -5.12 30.28
C ALA A 211 -23.03 -3.96 31.27
N LYS A 212 -23.82 -2.93 31.02
CA LYS A 212 -24.00 -1.76 31.88
C LYS A 212 -25.46 -1.61 32.26
N ALA A 213 -25.76 -1.71 33.55
CA ALA A 213 -27.11 -1.56 34.09
C ALA A 213 -27.31 -0.14 34.66
N TYR A 214 -28.53 0.38 34.53
CA TYR A 214 -28.96 1.67 35.08
C TYR A 214 -30.18 1.47 36.00
N ASP A 215 -30.29 2.23 37.08
CA ASP A 215 -31.46 2.25 37.95
C ASP A 215 -32.52 3.29 37.50
N ASP A 216 -33.62 3.41 38.25
CA ASP A 216 -34.70 4.38 38.02
C ASP A 216 -34.32 5.84 38.32
N LYS A 217 -33.13 6.07 38.88
CA LYS A 217 -32.56 7.39 39.17
C LYS A 217 -31.27 7.67 38.37
N ASN A 218 -31.04 6.89 37.32
CA ASN A 218 -29.90 6.94 36.39
C ASN A 218 -28.51 6.68 37.00
N ALA A 219 -28.37 6.13 38.20
CA ALA A 219 -27.08 5.59 38.61
C ALA A 219 -26.80 4.27 37.87
N SER A 220 -25.54 3.96 37.63
CA SER A 220 -25.16 2.86 36.73
C SER A 220 -23.92 2.11 37.19
N THR A 221 -23.88 0.82 36.85
CA THR A 221 -22.72 -0.07 37.07
C THR A 221 -22.41 -0.85 35.81
N THR A 222 -21.12 -1.07 35.53
CA THR A 222 -20.63 -1.91 34.43
C THR A 222 -20.10 -3.23 34.96
N SER A 223 -20.41 -4.34 34.27
CA SER A 223 -19.95 -5.68 34.62
C SER A 223 -18.44 -5.87 34.38
N SER A 224 -17.88 -6.94 34.94
CA SER A 224 -16.59 -7.46 34.46
C SER A 224 -16.68 -7.82 32.97
N PRO A 225 -15.59 -7.63 32.20
CA PRO A 225 -15.57 -7.97 30.78
C PRO A 225 -15.49 -9.49 30.55
N VAL A 226 -16.16 -9.97 29.50
CA VAL A 226 -15.97 -11.31 28.94
C VAL A 226 -15.23 -11.20 27.61
N SER A 227 -14.12 -11.94 27.47
CA SER A 227 -13.36 -12.02 26.22
C SER A 227 -13.97 -13.05 25.27
N VAL A 228 -14.17 -12.68 24.01
CA VAL A 228 -14.68 -13.55 22.95
C VAL A 228 -13.72 -13.56 21.78
N LYS A 229 -13.38 -14.76 21.30
CA LYS A 229 -12.56 -14.94 20.09
C LYS A 229 -13.44 -15.37 18.92
N VAL A 230 -13.43 -14.56 17.86
CA VAL A 230 -14.03 -14.88 16.57
C VAL A 230 -12.90 -15.23 15.61
N LEU A 231 -12.86 -16.47 15.15
CA LEU A 231 -11.90 -16.94 14.16
C LEU A 231 -12.40 -16.60 12.74
N SER A 232 -11.48 -16.52 11.78
CA SER A 232 -11.84 -16.47 10.36
C SER A 232 -12.64 -17.74 10.00
N GLY A 233 -13.81 -17.57 9.37
CA GLY A 233 -14.60 -18.71 8.87
C GLY A 233 -13.82 -19.50 7.81
N PRO A 234 -14.07 -20.82 7.69
CA PRO A 234 -13.40 -21.62 6.68
C PRO A 234 -13.85 -21.14 5.28
N THR A 235 -12.91 -21.08 4.33
CA THR A 235 -13.14 -20.48 3.01
C THR A 235 -13.05 -21.54 1.92
N ILE A 236 -13.96 -21.51 0.95
CA ILE A 236 -13.83 -22.28 -0.29
C ILE A 236 -12.92 -21.48 -1.23
N VAL A 237 -11.99 -22.16 -1.88
CA VAL A 237 -11.11 -21.57 -2.90
C VAL A 237 -11.50 -22.18 -4.24
N ALA A 238 -11.63 -21.35 -5.27
CA ALA A 238 -11.79 -21.80 -6.63
C ALA A 238 -10.75 -21.11 -7.52
N THR A 239 -10.00 -21.88 -8.30
CA THR A 239 -8.93 -21.37 -9.16
C THR A 239 -8.97 -22.02 -10.56
N PRO A 240 -8.81 -21.26 -11.65
CA PRO A 240 -8.73 -19.80 -11.65
C PRO A 240 -10.09 -19.14 -11.34
N ALA A 241 -10.09 -17.93 -10.79
CA ALA A 241 -11.29 -17.12 -10.57
C ALA A 241 -11.98 -16.69 -11.88
N THR A 242 -11.25 -16.70 -12.99
CA THR A 242 -11.80 -16.50 -14.34
C THR A 242 -11.20 -17.51 -15.31
N ALA A 243 -12.04 -18.18 -16.09
CA ALA A 243 -11.63 -19.11 -17.14
C ALA A 243 -12.22 -18.72 -18.49
N GLN A 244 -11.55 -19.18 -19.55
CA GLN A 244 -12.02 -19.05 -20.93
C GLN A 244 -12.42 -20.42 -21.46
N VAL A 245 -13.44 -20.48 -22.30
CA VAL A 245 -13.84 -21.69 -23.02
C VAL A 245 -14.17 -21.36 -24.47
N LYS A 246 -13.54 -22.06 -25.42
CA LYS A 246 -13.92 -21.94 -26.84
C LYS A 246 -15.36 -22.43 -27.00
N GLN A 247 -16.18 -21.74 -27.81
CA GLN A 247 -17.55 -22.18 -28.08
C GLN A 247 -17.57 -23.64 -28.55
N GLY A 248 -18.46 -24.46 -27.98
CA GLY A 248 -18.52 -25.91 -28.21
C GLY A 248 -17.43 -26.73 -27.48
N GLY A 249 -16.55 -26.06 -26.73
CA GLY A 249 -15.43 -26.66 -26.02
C GLY A 249 -15.70 -26.91 -24.54
N LYS A 250 -14.62 -27.24 -23.82
CA LYS A 250 -14.62 -27.46 -22.37
C LYS A 250 -13.45 -26.72 -21.72
N THR A 251 -13.66 -26.29 -20.49
CA THR A 251 -12.62 -25.76 -19.61
C THR A 251 -12.81 -26.31 -18.19
N THR A 252 -11.86 -26.10 -17.31
CA THR A 252 -11.93 -26.58 -15.92
C THR A 252 -11.52 -25.50 -14.94
N PHE A 253 -12.15 -25.47 -13.78
CA PHE A 253 -11.62 -24.81 -12.59
C PHE A 253 -11.56 -25.80 -11.44
N ALA A 254 -10.60 -25.63 -10.55
CA ALA A 254 -10.42 -26.49 -9.39
C ALA A 254 -11.02 -25.84 -8.15
N VAL A 255 -11.60 -26.64 -7.27
CA VAL A 255 -12.15 -26.22 -5.97
C VAL A 255 -11.38 -26.92 -4.86
N SER A 256 -11.10 -26.19 -3.78
CA SER A 256 -10.54 -26.71 -2.52
C SER A 256 -11.06 -25.90 -1.33
N LEU A 257 -10.65 -26.26 -0.12
CA LEU A 257 -10.85 -25.45 1.08
C LEU A 257 -9.53 -24.75 1.45
N ALA A 258 -9.62 -23.56 2.04
CA ALA A 258 -8.46 -22.81 2.55
C ALA A 258 -7.94 -23.36 3.89
N GLY A 259 -8.74 -24.17 4.60
CA GLY A 259 -8.36 -24.79 5.86
C GLY A 259 -9.02 -26.15 6.06
N ALA A 260 -8.39 -26.98 6.89
CA ALA A 260 -8.88 -28.31 7.23
C ALA A 260 -10.27 -28.23 7.90
N PRO A 261 -11.31 -28.91 7.37
CA PRO A 261 -12.61 -28.96 8.02
C PRO A 261 -12.54 -29.92 9.22
N THR A 262 -13.44 -29.76 10.19
CA THR A 262 -13.52 -30.66 11.36
C THR A 262 -14.34 -31.93 11.10
N ALA A 263 -15.10 -31.97 10.01
CA ALA A 263 -15.86 -33.11 9.49
C ALA A 263 -15.94 -33.01 7.96
N PRO A 264 -16.35 -34.07 7.22
CA PRO A 264 -16.56 -33.96 5.79
C PRO A 264 -17.56 -32.86 5.41
N VAL A 265 -17.22 -32.07 4.38
CA VAL A 265 -18.00 -30.94 3.87
C VAL A 265 -18.35 -31.20 2.42
N THR A 266 -19.65 -31.11 2.11
CA THR A 266 -20.13 -31.10 0.73
C THR A 266 -20.21 -29.67 0.22
N VAL A 267 -19.50 -29.38 -0.87
CA VAL A 267 -19.52 -28.10 -1.57
C VAL A 267 -20.38 -28.25 -2.82
N ALA A 268 -21.48 -27.50 -2.89
CA ALA A 268 -22.33 -27.45 -4.08
C ALA A 268 -21.76 -26.47 -5.09
N VAL A 269 -21.77 -26.83 -6.37
CA VAL A 269 -21.32 -25.99 -7.48
C VAL A 269 -22.50 -25.74 -8.41
N ALA A 270 -22.91 -24.48 -8.52
CA ALA A 270 -24.08 -24.09 -9.30
C ALA A 270 -23.79 -22.87 -10.17
N ARG A 271 -24.37 -22.82 -11.37
CA ARG A 271 -24.42 -21.58 -12.15
C ARG A 271 -25.40 -20.62 -11.46
N THR A 272 -24.90 -19.48 -11.00
CA THR A 272 -25.68 -18.48 -10.26
C THR A 272 -26.04 -17.26 -11.09
N ALA A 273 -25.34 -17.02 -12.21
CA ALA A 273 -25.66 -15.95 -13.16
C ALA A 273 -25.17 -16.28 -14.58
N GLY A 274 -25.72 -15.57 -15.57
CA GLY A 274 -25.24 -15.58 -16.95
C GLY A 274 -25.79 -16.69 -17.84
N SER A 275 -25.08 -16.98 -18.93
CA SER A 275 -25.55 -17.79 -20.06
C SER A 275 -25.89 -19.22 -19.66
N THR A 276 -27.00 -19.72 -20.20
CA THR A 276 -27.41 -21.11 -20.04
C THR A 276 -26.55 -22.10 -20.84
N ASP A 277 -25.81 -21.59 -21.82
CA ASP A 277 -24.94 -22.36 -22.71
C ASP A 277 -23.72 -22.95 -21.99
N LEU A 278 -23.39 -22.40 -20.82
CA LEU A 278 -22.32 -22.87 -19.95
C LEU A 278 -22.88 -23.73 -18.82
N THR A 279 -22.46 -24.99 -18.78
CA THR A 279 -22.88 -25.97 -17.75
C THR A 279 -21.68 -26.56 -17.03
N ALA A 280 -21.78 -26.75 -15.71
CA ALA A 280 -20.71 -27.30 -14.87
C ALA A 280 -21.03 -28.71 -14.36
N ASP A 281 -20.02 -29.58 -14.32
CA ASP A 281 -20.09 -30.93 -13.73
C ASP A 281 -18.73 -31.30 -13.07
N PRO A 282 -18.70 -31.93 -11.88
CA PRO A 282 -19.85 -32.31 -11.05
C PRO A 282 -20.51 -31.13 -10.34
N ALA A 283 -21.81 -31.24 -10.05
CA ALA A 283 -22.56 -30.23 -9.29
C ALA A 283 -22.30 -30.24 -7.77
N SER A 284 -21.53 -31.22 -7.27
CA SER A 284 -21.17 -31.32 -5.86
C SER A 284 -19.81 -31.99 -5.68
N LEU A 285 -19.02 -31.48 -4.74
CA LEU A 285 -17.70 -31.99 -4.35
C LEU A 285 -17.69 -32.30 -2.85
N THR A 286 -16.88 -33.26 -2.41
CA THR A 286 -16.76 -33.61 -0.98
C THR A 286 -15.32 -33.47 -0.51
N PHE A 287 -15.11 -32.65 0.52
CA PHE A 287 -13.82 -32.41 1.16
C PHE A 287 -13.82 -32.97 2.58
N THR A 288 -12.72 -33.58 2.98
CA THR A 288 -12.51 -34.26 4.26
C THR A 288 -11.30 -33.65 4.96
N THR A 289 -11.08 -34.01 6.23
CA THR A 289 -9.86 -33.65 6.98
C THR A 289 -8.57 -34.06 6.26
N ALA A 290 -8.60 -35.05 5.36
CA ALA A 290 -7.42 -35.58 4.66
C ALA A 290 -7.20 -34.99 3.26
N ASN A 291 -8.24 -34.46 2.59
CA ASN A 291 -8.15 -34.03 1.19
C ASN A 291 -8.70 -32.60 0.95
N TRP A 292 -8.96 -31.84 2.00
CA TRP A 292 -9.52 -30.49 1.91
C TRP A 292 -8.71 -29.53 1.04
N ASN A 293 -7.38 -29.69 1.04
CA ASN A 293 -6.45 -28.90 0.25
C ASN A 293 -6.13 -29.52 -1.11
N ALA A 294 -6.62 -30.73 -1.39
CA ALA A 294 -6.45 -31.38 -2.69
C ALA A 294 -7.45 -30.78 -3.69
N PRO A 295 -7.00 -30.14 -4.78
CA PRO A 295 -7.91 -29.53 -5.74
C PRO A 295 -8.78 -30.58 -6.42
N GLN A 296 -10.10 -30.35 -6.44
CA GLN A 296 -11.07 -31.18 -7.17
C GLN A 296 -11.64 -30.39 -8.35
N ASN A 297 -11.54 -30.95 -9.55
CA ASN A 297 -11.88 -30.24 -10.78
C ASN A 297 -13.39 -30.25 -11.07
N VAL A 298 -13.88 -29.08 -11.49
CA VAL A 298 -15.19 -28.88 -12.11
C VAL A 298 -14.96 -28.59 -13.59
N THR A 299 -15.60 -29.36 -14.46
CA THR A 299 -15.58 -29.15 -15.91
C THR A 299 -16.75 -28.26 -16.31
N VAL A 300 -16.45 -27.16 -17.00
CA VAL A 300 -17.46 -26.31 -17.63
C VAL A 300 -17.47 -26.60 -19.13
N SER A 301 -18.64 -26.97 -19.65
CA SER A 301 -18.87 -27.21 -21.09
C SER A 301 -19.65 -26.03 -21.68
N SER A 302 -19.25 -25.60 -22.87
CA SER A 302 -19.96 -24.64 -23.72
C SER A 302 -20.77 -25.40 -24.78
N ALA A 303 -22.02 -24.97 -25.00
CA ALA A 303 -22.85 -25.50 -26.09
C ALA A 303 -22.36 -24.99 -27.46
N ASP A 304 -22.25 -25.89 -28.44
CA ASP A 304 -21.92 -25.52 -29.82
C ASP A 304 -23.18 -25.08 -30.59
N ASN A 305 -23.67 -23.88 -30.27
CA ASN A 305 -24.92 -23.35 -30.83
C ASN A 305 -24.70 -22.29 -31.92
N GLY A 306 -23.44 -21.90 -32.19
CA GLY A 306 -23.10 -20.81 -33.12
C GLY A 306 -23.71 -19.45 -32.75
N GLY A 307 -24.20 -19.30 -31.52
CA GLY A 307 -24.81 -18.09 -30.98
C GLY A 307 -23.78 -17.05 -30.52
N ALA A 308 -24.29 -15.94 -29.99
CA ALA A 308 -23.44 -14.91 -29.39
C ALA A 308 -22.65 -15.48 -28.20
N LEU A 309 -21.38 -15.07 -28.06
CA LEU A 309 -20.54 -15.49 -26.94
C LEU A 309 -21.17 -15.08 -25.61
N GLY A 310 -21.37 -16.05 -24.72
CA GLY A 310 -21.92 -15.88 -23.39
C GLY A 310 -20.86 -15.82 -22.30
N SER A 311 -21.29 -15.42 -21.11
CA SER A 311 -20.52 -15.50 -19.87
C SER A 311 -21.41 -16.05 -18.78
N ALA A 312 -20.88 -16.88 -17.88
CA ALA A 312 -21.59 -17.43 -16.74
C ALA A 312 -20.75 -17.37 -15.47
N THR A 313 -21.42 -17.13 -14.34
CA THR A 313 -20.80 -17.21 -13.00
C THR A 313 -21.23 -18.50 -12.32
N PHE A 314 -20.25 -19.27 -11.87
CA PHE A 314 -20.44 -20.47 -11.07
C PHE A 314 -20.04 -20.19 -9.64
N THR A 315 -20.86 -20.60 -8.68
CA THR A 315 -20.61 -20.43 -7.25
C THR A 315 -20.41 -21.79 -6.60
N ALA A 316 -19.26 -21.98 -5.96
CA ALA A 316 -18.97 -23.10 -5.08
C ALA A 316 -19.29 -22.68 -3.63
N SER A 317 -20.25 -23.35 -2.99
CA SER A 317 -20.80 -22.93 -1.69
C SER A 317 -21.07 -24.11 -0.75
N SER A 318 -20.94 -23.86 0.55
CA SER A 318 -21.36 -24.76 1.62
C SER A 318 -21.76 -23.96 2.86
N SER A 319 -22.62 -24.51 3.71
CA SER A 319 -23.09 -23.83 4.90
C SER A 319 -21.94 -23.57 5.89
N GLY A 320 -21.81 -22.33 6.37
CA GLY A 320 -20.72 -21.93 7.27
C GLY A 320 -19.37 -21.67 6.58
N TYR A 321 -19.32 -21.73 5.25
CA TYR A 321 -18.13 -21.40 4.45
C TYR A 321 -18.35 -20.11 3.66
N THR A 322 -17.29 -19.30 3.54
CA THR A 322 -17.25 -18.25 2.52
C THR A 322 -17.21 -18.91 1.14
N ALA A 323 -18.18 -18.59 0.28
CA ALA A 323 -18.29 -19.17 -1.06
C ALA A 323 -17.23 -18.61 -2.02
N ALA A 324 -16.85 -19.39 -3.02
CA ALA A 324 -16.01 -18.96 -4.13
C ALA A 324 -16.85 -18.80 -5.41
N THR A 325 -16.50 -17.82 -6.23
CA THR A 325 -17.12 -17.59 -7.54
C THR A 325 -16.09 -17.72 -8.66
N VAL A 326 -16.47 -18.38 -9.75
CA VAL A 326 -15.68 -18.46 -10.98
C VAL A 326 -16.50 -17.91 -12.14
N THR A 327 -15.96 -16.94 -12.85
CA THR A 327 -16.54 -16.44 -14.10
C THR A 327 -15.94 -17.21 -15.28
N VAL A 328 -16.79 -17.82 -16.11
CA VAL A 328 -16.37 -18.46 -17.34
C VAL A 328 -16.92 -17.68 -18.52
N ASN A 329 -16.03 -17.25 -19.41
CA ASN A 329 -16.39 -16.52 -20.62
C ASN A 329 -16.19 -17.41 -21.85
N GLU A 330 -17.17 -17.41 -22.74
CA GLU A 330 -17.01 -18.02 -24.07
C GLU A 330 -16.15 -17.14 -24.96
N ILE A 331 -15.25 -17.78 -25.69
CA ILE A 331 -14.44 -17.18 -26.75
C ILE A 331 -14.75 -17.88 -28.08
N SER A 332 -14.47 -17.21 -29.20
CA SER A 332 -14.69 -17.79 -30.53
C SER A 332 -14.00 -19.15 -30.66
N SER A 333 -14.65 -20.11 -31.32
CA SER A 333 -14.04 -21.40 -31.67
C SER A 333 -12.80 -21.24 -32.57
N SER A 334 -12.71 -20.11 -33.29
CA SER A 334 -11.55 -19.74 -34.11
C SER A 334 -10.41 -19.05 -33.34
N THR A 335 -10.53 -18.85 -32.03
CA THR A 335 -9.49 -18.19 -31.21
C THR A 335 -8.20 -19.01 -31.27
N SER A 336 -7.08 -18.34 -31.59
CA SER A 336 -5.77 -18.99 -31.67
C SER A 336 -5.28 -19.46 -30.30
N ASP A 337 -4.37 -20.44 -30.30
CA ASP A 337 -3.86 -20.99 -29.04
C ASP A 337 -2.99 -19.97 -28.28
N TYR A 338 -2.28 -19.08 -28.98
CA TYR A 338 -1.55 -17.97 -28.34
C TYR A 338 -2.49 -16.93 -27.73
N GLN A 339 -3.63 -16.63 -28.35
CA GLN A 339 -4.62 -15.73 -27.76
C GLN A 339 -5.24 -16.35 -26.50
N LEU A 340 -5.52 -17.66 -26.52
CA LEU A 340 -5.96 -18.39 -25.34
C LEU A 340 -4.87 -18.45 -24.25
N ALA A 341 -3.61 -18.64 -24.63
CA ALA A 341 -2.47 -18.63 -23.70
C ALA A 341 -2.30 -17.27 -23.02
N PHE A 342 -2.41 -16.16 -23.77
CA PHE A 342 -2.45 -14.81 -23.21
C PHE A 342 -3.58 -14.66 -22.18
N LEU A 343 -4.83 -14.99 -22.54
CA LEU A 343 -5.97 -14.83 -21.63
C LEU A 343 -5.84 -15.72 -20.38
N THR A 344 -5.28 -16.92 -20.54
CA THR A 344 -5.03 -17.85 -19.43
C THR A 344 -4.00 -17.27 -18.47
N GLN A 345 -2.87 -16.78 -18.99
CA GLN A 345 -1.81 -16.19 -18.19
C GLN A 345 -2.27 -14.87 -17.54
N TYR A 346 -2.99 -14.02 -18.28
CA TYR A 346 -3.62 -12.81 -17.75
C TYR A 346 -4.55 -13.15 -16.57
N ASN A 347 -5.44 -14.13 -16.73
CA ASN A 347 -6.36 -14.53 -15.67
C ASN A 347 -5.62 -15.06 -14.43
N LYS A 348 -4.51 -15.79 -14.59
CA LYS A 348 -3.66 -16.20 -13.46
C LYS A 348 -3.06 -15.00 -12.74
N ILE A 349 -2.55 -14.01 -13.47
CA ILE A 349 -1.98 -12.79 -12.89
C ILE A 349 -3.05 -12.01 -12.12
N LYS A 350 -4.26 -11.89 -12.69
CA LYS A 350 -5.38 -11.13 -12.09
C LYS A 350 -6.17 -11.89 -11.02
N ASP A 351 -5.92 -13.19 -10.84
CA ASP A 351 -6.60 -13.99 -9.82
C ASP A 351 -6.12 -13.55 -8.42
N PRO A 352 -7.00 -12.99 -7.56
CA PRO A 352 -6.60 -12.57 -6.22
C PRO A 352 -6.08 -13.73 -5.35
N ASN A 353 -6.39 -14.99 -5.68
CA ASN A 353 -5.86 -16.15 -4.96
C ASN A 353 -4.38 -16.44 -5.27
N ASN A 354 -3.84 -15.90 -6.38
CA ASN A 354 -2.46 -16.10 -6.76
C ASN A 354 -1.51 -15.08 -6.12
N GLY A 355 -2.02 -13.93 -5.65
CA GLY A 355 -1.25 -13.02 -4.80
C GLY A 355 -0.32 -12.06 -5.51
N TYR A 356 -0.50 -11.77 -6.81
CA TYR A 356 0.34 -10.80 -7.54
C TYR A 356 0.14 -9.34 -7.12
N PHE A 357 -0.98 -9.02 -6.48
CA PHE A 357 -1.35 -7.65 -6.15
C PHE A 357 -1.79 -7.55 -4.70
N ARG A 358 -1.50 -6.39 -4.10
CA ARG A 358 -2.30 -5.86 -3.01
C ARG A 358 -3.42 -4.97 -3.54
N LYS A 359 -4.57 -5.01 -2.89
CA LYS A 359 -5.69 -4.10 -3.17
C LYS A 359 -5.78 -3.00 -2.10
N PHE A 360 -5.70 -1.74 -2.53
CA PHE A 360 -5.94 -0.55 -1.70
C PHE A 360 -7.24 0.11 -2.15
N GLY A 361 -8.30 -0.03 -1.35
CA GLY A 361 -9.65 0.35 -1.77
C GLY A 361 -10.07 -0.47 -2.99
N ASN A 362 -10.19 0.17 -4.15
CA ASN A 362 -10.49 -0.48 -5.43
C ASN A 362 -9.30 -0.51 -6.41
N ILE A 363 -8.13 -0.07 -5.99
CA ILE A 363 -6.94 0.06 -6.84
C ILE A 363 -5.98 -1.10 -6.52
N LEU A 364 -5.44 -1.73 -7.57
CA LEU A 364 -4.46 -2.81 -7.46
C LEU A 364 -3.05 -2.27 -7.56
N VAL A 365 -2.18 -2.65 -6.63
CA VAL A 365 -0.74 -2.37 -6.65
C VAL A 365 -0.03 -3.72 -6.84
N PRO A 366 0.74 -3.91 -7.93
CA PRO A 366 1.48 -5.15 -8.12
C PRO A 366 2.59 -5.25 -7.08
N TYR A 367 2.90 -6.45 -6.61
CA TYR A 367 4.18 -6.71 -5.95
C TYR A 367 5.28 -6.94 -6.99
N HIS A 368 6.54 -6.95 -6.55
CA HIS A 368 7.65 -7.44 -7.37
C HIS A 368 7.47 -8.92 -7.71
N SER A 369 7.08 -9.75 -6.73
CA SER A 369 6.79 -11.17 -6.90
C SER A 369 5.73 -11.66 -5.92
N ILE A 370 5.12 -12.80 -6.23
CA ILE A 370 4.22 -13.50 -5.28
C ILE A 370 5.00 -13.98 -4.04
N GLU A 371 6.18 -14.53 -4.26
CA GLU A 371 7.03 -14.99 -3.19
C GLU A 371 7.68 -13.79 -2.49
N THR A 372 7.64 -13.78 -1.16
CA THR A 372 8.17 -12.71 -0.31
C THR A 372 9.69 -12.75 -0.16
N LEU A 373 10.29 -13.95 -0.07
CA LEU A 373 11.74 -14.11 0.06
C LEU A 373 12.42 -14.06 -1.31
N ILE A 374 12.76 -12.85 -1.74
CA ILE A 374 13.55 -12.58 -2.95
C ILE A 374 14.42 -11.34 -2.75
N VAL A 375 15.67 -11.39 -3.22
CA VAL A 375 16.63 -10.29 -3.15
C VAL A 375 17.40 -10.23 -4.47
N GLU A 376 17.30 -9.13 -5.23
CA GLU A 376 17.98 -9.02 -6.55
C GLU A 376 18.14 -7.59 -7.07
N ALA A 377 17.19 -6.72 -6.77
CA ALA A 377 17.25 -5.27 -6.97
C ALA A 377 16.35 -4.60 -5.90
N PRO A 378 15.04 -4.89 -5.84
CA PRO A 378 14.35 -4.88 -4.56
C PRO A 378 14.96 -5.96 -3.65
N ASP A 379 14.85 -5.74 -2.35
CA ASP A 379 15.41 -6.61 -1.32
C ASP A 379 14.35 -7.40 -0.56
N TYR A 380 13.08 -7.29 -0.97
CA TYR A 380 11.94 -8.08 -0.50
C TYR A 380 10.83 -8.16 -1.58
N GLY A 381 10.18 -9.32 -1.72
CA GLY A 381 9.28 -9.60 -2.85
C GLY A 381 7.97 -8.83 -2.88
N HIS A 382 7.48 -8.39 -1.72
CA HIS A 382 6.30 -7.52 -1.62
C HIS A 382 6.69 -6.04 -1.51
N GLU A 383 7.94 -5.69 -1.77
CA GLU A 383 8.20 -4.39 -2.37
C GLU A 383 7.60 -4.38 -3.79
N THR A 384 7.57 -3.20 -4.40
CA THR A 384 7.28 -3.08 -5.83
C THR A 384 8.09 -1.96 -6.42
N THR A 385 8.12 -1.93 -7.74
CA THR A 385 8.96 -1.02 -8.50
C THR A 385 8.17 -0.26 -9.54
N SER A 386 8.66 0.91 -9.94
CA SER A 386 8.16 1.60 -11.14
C SER A 386 8.22 0.69 -12.38
N GLU A 387 9.20 -0.22 -12.43
CA GLU A 387 9.25 -1.31 -13.41
C GLU A 387 7.98 -2.18 -13.36
N ALA A 388 7.63 -2.76 -12.21
CA ALA A 388 6.43 -3.58 -12.07
C ALA A 388 5.15 -2.81 -12.47
N PHE A 389 5.06 -1.52 -12.14
CA PHE A 389 3.98 -0.65 -12.60
C PHE A 389 3.94 -0.46 -14.13
N SER A 390 5.10 -0.25 -14.76
CA SER A 390 5.19 -0.12 -16.22
C SER A 390 4.78 -1.42 -16.94
N TYR A 391 5.12 -2.57 -16.37
CA TYR A 391 4.68 -3.89 -16.81
C TYR A 391 3.18 -4.11 -16.59
N TYR A 392 2.63 -3.59 -15.49
CA TYR A 392 1.21 -3.66 -15.20
C TYR A 392 0.42 -2.92 -16.28
N LEU A 393 0.88 -1.72 -16.65
CA LEU A 393 0.28 -0.97 -17.75
C LEU A 393 0.37 -1.74 -19.08
N TRP A 394 1.48 -2.42 -19.36
CA TRP A 394 1.67 -3.20 -20.59
C TRP A 394 0.75 -4.42 -20.68
N LEU A 395 0.60 -5.13 -19.56
CA LEU A 395 -0.34 -6.25 -19.45
C LEU A 395 -1.76 -5.81 -19.80
N GLU A 396 -2.19 -4.67 -19.24
CA GLU A 396 -3.54 -4.15 -19.46
C GLU A 396 -3.74 -3.52 -20.84
N ALA A 397 -2.70 -2.93 -21.44
CA ALA A 397 -2.75 -2.49 -22.84
C ALA A 397 -2.92 -3.68 -23.80
N SER A 398 -2.22 -4.78 -23.52
CA SER A 398 -2.34 -6.03 -24.28
C SER A 398 -3.71 -6.67 -24.10
N TYR A 399 -4.29 -6.58 -22.90
CA TYR A 399 -5.67 -6.99 -22.65
C TYR A 399 -6.65 -6.17 -23.49
N GLY A 400 -6.53 -4.84 -23.47
CA GLY A 400 -7.34 -3.94 -24.29
C GLY A 400 -7.22 -4.22 -25.79
N ARG A 401 -6.03 -4.58 -26.28
CA ARG A 401 -5.84 -5.04 -27.66
C ARG A 401 -6.65 -6.31 -27.95
N VAL A 402 -6.57 -7.32 -27.08
CA VAL A 402 -7.15 -8.65 -27.31
C VAL A 402 -8.68 -8.66 -27.12
N THR A 403 -9.19 -7.90 -26.17
CA THR A 403 -10.62 -7.93 -25.79
C THR A 403 -11.41 -6.71 -26.25
N GLY A 404 -10.71 -5.61 -26.57
CA GLY A 404 -11.32 -4.30 -26.81
C GLY A 404 -11.73 -3.57 -25.53
N ASP A 405 -11.48 -4.13 -24.33
CA ASP A 405 -11.77 -3.47 -23.05
C ASP A 405 -10.55 -2.71 -22.52
N TRP A 406 -10.63 -1.38 -22.56
CA TRP A 406 -9.58 -0.46 -22.11
C TRP A 406 -9.79 0.04 -20.68
N ALA A 407 -10.84 -0.39 -19.97
CA ALA A 407 -11.04 0.03 -18.59
C ALA A 407 -9.90 -0.43 -17.66
N PRO A 408 -9.39 -1.67 -17.75
CA PRO A 408 -8.24 -2.10 -16.94
C PRO A 408 -6.97 -1.27 -17.19
N PHE A 409 -6.71 -0.86 -18.44
CA PHE A 409 -5.57 0.02 -18.78
C PHE A 409 -5.66 1.37 -18.06
N ASN A 410 -6.84 1.99 -18.04
CA ASN A 410 -7.09 3.22 -17.31
C ASN A 410 -6.97 3.05 -15.79
N GLN A 411 -7.36 1.88 -15.25
CA GLN A 411 -7.21 1.55 -13.83
C GLN A 411 -5.75 1.32 -13.44
N ALA A 412 -4.96 0.67 -14.29
CA ALA A 412 -3.52 0.53 -14.08
C ALA A 412 -2.83 1.90 -14.03
N TRP A 413 -3.16 2.81 -14.94
CA TRP A 413 -2.67 4.19 -14.86
C TRP A 413 -3.10 4.89 -13.56
N THR A 414 -4.34 4.71 -13.15
CA THR A 414 -4.83 5.27 -11.87
C THR A 414 -3.99 4.78 -10.70
N SER A 415 -3.55 3.52 -10.72
CA SER A 415 -2.63 2.97 -9.72
C SER A 415 -1.26 3.65 -9.74
N ILE A 416 -0.65 3.79 -10.93
CA ILE A 416 0.62 4.50 -11.13
C ILE A 416 0.56 5.91 -10.54
N GLU A 417 -0.45 6.69 -10.94
CA GLU A 417 -0.57 8.09 -10.54
C GLU A 417 -0.90 8.26 -9.05
N THR A 418 -1.56 7.27 -8.43
CA THR A 418 -1.93 7.35 -7.02
C THR A 418 -0.77 6.93 -6.10
N TYR A 419 0.01 5.91 -6.49
CA TYR A 419 0.94 5.25 -5.57
C TYR A 419 2.40 5.28 -5.99
N ALA A 420 2.71 5.43 -7.28
CA ALA A 420 4.09 5.44 -7.77
C ALA A 420 4.61 6.86 -8.06
N ILE A 421 3.73 7.79 -8.46
CA ILE A 421 4.09 9.21 -8.68
C ILE A 421 3.87 9.99 -7.37
N PRO A 422 4.90 10.60 -6.77
CA PRO A 422 4.72 11.42 -5.56
C PRO A 422 3.72 12.56 -5.81
N SER A 423 2.70 12.68 -4.96
CA SER A 423 1.72 13.78 -5.04
C SER A 423 2.32 15.10 -4.56
N ALA A 424 1.60 16.21 -4.72
CA ALA A 424 2.02 17.50 -4.17
C ALA A 424 2.23 17.48 -2.64
N ALA A 425 1.57 16.57 -1.92
CA ALA A 425 1.75 16.39 -0.48
C ALA A 425 3.03 15.59 -0.15
N ASP A 426 3.45 14.71 -1.06
CA ASP A 426 4.67 13.89 -0.94
C ASP A 426 5.93 14.70 -1.28
N GLN A 427 5.84 15.63 -2.24
CA GLN A 427 6.95 16.50 -2.70
C GLN A 427 6.70 18.01 -2.46
N PRO A 428 6.44 18.45 -1.22
CA PRO A 428 6.16 19.84 -0.91
C PRO A 428 7.40 20.73 -1.06
N GLY A 429 7.22 22.01 -1.38
CA GLY A 429 8.33 22.97 -1.37
C GLY A 429 9.20 22.99 -2.64
N ASN A 430 8.79 22.30 -3.71
CA ASN A 430 9.37 22.46 -5.05
C ASN A 430 9.41 23.94 -5.53
N SER A 431 8.60 24.83 -4.96
CA SER A 431 8.67 26.28 -5.19
C SER A 431 9.99 26.93 -4.75
N GLY A 432 10.74 26.30 -3.81
CA GLY A 432 12.06 26.73 -3.38
C GLY A 432 13.21 26.26 -4.28
N TYR A 433 12.91 25.51 -5.35
CA TYR A 433 13.91 25.05 -6.31
C TYR A 433 14.53 26.21 -7.09
N ASN A 434 15.87 26.20 -7.20
CA ASN A 434 16.62 27.20 -7.96
C ASN A 434 17.31 26.55 -9.16
N ALA A 435 16.77 26.74 -10.37
CA ALA A 435 17.31 26.16 -11.59
C ALA A 435 18.75 26.63 -11.93
N SER A 436 19.18 27.80 -11.45
CA SER A 436 20.58 28.25 -11.63
C SER A 436 21.56 27.61 -10.63
N LYS A 437 21.06 26.90 -9.62
CA LYS A 437 21.83 26.12 -8.66
C LYS A 437 21.04 24.85 -8.30
N PRO A 438 20.94 23.89 -9.25
CA PRO A 438 20.00 22.78 -9.18
C PRO A 438 20.31 21.80 -8.04
N ALA A 439 21.57 21.70 -7.60
CA ALA A 439 21.99 20.88 -6.46
C ALA A 439 23.33 21.40 -5.90
N THR A 440 23.81 20.79 -4.81
CA THR A 440 25.19 20.94 -4.34
C THR A 440 25.92 19.62 -4.59
N TYR A 441 27.14 19.69 -5.13
CA TYR A 441 27.92 18.50 -5.46
C TYR A 441 28.33 17.71 -4.22
N ALA A 442 28.16 16.39 -4.27
CA ALA A 442 28.88 15.39 -3.50
C ALA A 442 29.48 14.36 -4.47
N ALA A 443 30.71 13.92 -4.18
CA ALA A 443 31.38 12.88 -4.95
C ALA A 443 30.71 11.52 -4.72
N GLU A 444 30.65 10.67 -5.74
CA GLU A 444 30.48 9.25 -5.49
C GLU A 444 31.84 8.61 -5.22
N TYR A 445 31.80 7.51 -4.49
CA TYR A 445 32.95 6.64 -4.28
C TYR A 445 32.54 5.21 -4.64
N PRO A 446 33.44 4.40 -5.21
CA PRO A 446 33.12 3.00 -5.50
C PRO A 446 32.73 2.21 -4.25
N SER A 447 33.39 2.45 -3.12
CA SER A 447 33.21 1.67 -1.88
C SER A 447 32.19 2.28 -0.91
N PRO A 448 31.25 1.48 -0.35
CA PRO A 448 30.32 1.93 0.67
C PRO A 448 30.98 2.52 1.93
N LYS A 449 32.21 2.10 2.25
CA LYS A 449 32.95 2.60 3.43
C LYS A 449 33.38 4.06 3.33
N SER A 450 33.33 4.62 2.13
CA SER A 450 33.70 6.02 1.86
C SER A 450 32.53 6.98 2.09
N TYR A 451 31.36 6.45 2.51
CA TYR A 451 30.17 7.22 2.84
C TYR A 451 30.04 7.39 4.36
N PRO A 452 29.47 8.51 4.85
CA PRO A 452 28.78 9.56 4.08
C PRO A 452 29.70 10.43 3.21
N SER A 453 29.27 10.73 1.99
CA SER A 453 30.03 11.58 1.05
C SER A 453 29.79 13.07 1.34
N GLN A 454 30.86 13.83 1.49
CA GLN A 454 30.79 15.23 1.91
C GLN A 454 30.27 16.16 0.81
N LEU A 455 29.30 17.02 1.14
CA LEU A 455 28.88 18.12 0.26
C LEU A 455 30.01 19.14 0.08
N GLN A 456 30.25 19.54 -1.17
CA GLN A 456 31.33 20.46 -1.55
C GLN A 456 30.75 21.67 -2.31
N SER A 457 30.41 22.72 -1.57
CA SER A 457 29.86 23.96 -2.14
C SER A 457 30.83 24.73 -3.06
N GLY A 458 32.13 24.41 -3.02
CA GLY A 458 33.15 25.00 -3.88
C GLY A 458 33.21 24.40 -5.30
N VAL A 459 32.55 23.27 -5.54
CA VAL A 459 32.46 22.66 -6.88
C VAL A 459 31.28 23.29 -7.63
N SER A 460 31.55 23.83 -8.82
CA SER A 460 30.51 24.43 -9.66
C SER A 460 29.52 23.39 -10.18
N VAL A 461 28.25 23.74 -10.25
CA VAL A 461 27.19 22.95 -10.89
C VAL A 461 26.61 23.76 -12.05
N GLY A 462 26.08 23.09 -13.08
CA GLY A 462 25.42 23.79 -14.20
C GLY A 462 24.03 24.30 -13.86
N SER A 463 23.39 24.93 -14.85
CA SER A 463 21.99 25.34 -14.76
C SER A 463 21.05 24.29 -15.34
N ASP A 464 19.90 24.05 -14.70
CA ASP A 464 18.78 23.29 -15.26
C ASP A 464 18.01 24.16 -16.28
N PRO A 465 18.01 23.80 -17.59
CA PRO A 465 17.36 24.61 -18.62
C PRO A 465 15.89 24.25 -18.85
N ILE A 466 15.36 23.18 -18.24
CA ILE A 466 14.01 22.66 -18.53
C ILE A 466 12.99 22.92 -17.42
N ALA A 467 13.40 23.20 -16.17
CA ALA A 467 12.46 23.45 -15.07
C ALA A 467 11.43 24.55 -15.35
N ALA A 468 11.87 25.70 -15.87
CA ALA A 468 10.97 26.82 -16.16
C ALA A 468 9.99 26.50 -17.30
N GLU A 469 10.45 25.75 -18.29
CA GLU A 469 9.65 25.31 -19.43
C GLU A 469 8.60 24.27 -19.00
N LEU A 470 8.97 23.28 -18.20
CA LEU A 470 8.04 22.28 -17.65
C LEU A 470 6.96 22.94 -16.79
N LYS A 471 7.35 23.90 -15.94
CA LYS A 471 6.40 24.68 -15.15
C LYS A 471 5.45 25.49 -16.04
N ALA A 472 5.95 26.07 -17.14
CA ALA A 472 5.12 26.80 -18.09
C ALA A 472 4.13 25.88 -18.83
N ALA A 473 4.56 24.66 -19.18
CA ALA A 473 3.72 23.68 -19.87
C ALA A 473 2.62 23.10 -18.98
N TYR A 474 2.90 22.87 -17.68
CA TYR A 474 2.03 22.08 -16.80
C TYR A 474 1.48 22.83 -15.59
N GLY A 475 1.90 24.08 -15.35
CA GLY A 475 1.37 24.94 -14.29
C GLY A 475 1.76 24.53 -12.86
N SER A 476 2.63 23.53 -12.68
CA SER A 476 3.13 23.07 -11.38
C SER A 476 4.65 23.00 -11.40
N PRO A 477 5.35 23.33 -10.29
CA PRO A 477 6.77 23.03 -10.16
C PRO A 477 7.04 21.55 -9.83
N ASP A 478 6.03 20.74 -9.49
CA ASP A 478 6.21 19.34 -9.10
C ASP A 478 6.68 18.46 -10.26
N VAL A 479 7.48 17.45 -9.93
CA VAL A 479 7.98 16.47 -10.91
C VAL A 479 6.92 15.40 -11.14
N TYR A 480 6.65 15.06 -12.40
CA TYR A 480 5.68 14.03 -12.78
C TYR A 480 6.39 12.81 -13.37
N GLY A 481 7.01 12.03 -12.50
CA GLY A 481 7.66 10.75 -12.81
C GLY A 481 7.52 9.79 -11.64
N MET A 482 7.68 8.49 -11.88
CA MET A 482 7.52 7.49 -10.83
C MET A 482 8.73 7.47 -9.89
N HIS A 483 8.49 7.36 -8.59
CA HIS A 483 9.54 6.86 -7.70
C HIS A 483 9.79 5.37 -7.97
N TRP A 484 11.05 4.94 -7.89
CA TRP A 484 11.43 3.60 -8.31
C TRP A 484 11.04 2.46 -7.37
N LEU A 485 10.95 2.68 -6.05
CA LEU A 485 10.74 1.61 -5.06
C LEU A 485 9.68 1.96 -4.02
N LEU A 486 8.80 1.01 -3.72
CA LEU A 486 7.78 1.12 -2.68
C LEU A 486 7.74 -0.14 -1.82
N ASP A 487 7.49 0.02 -0.52
CA ASP A 487 7.11 -1.06 0.39
C ASP A 487 5.58 -1.16 0.40
N VAL A 488 5.04 -2.14 -0.31
CA VAL A 488 3.59 -2.30 -0.51
C VAL A 488 2.92 -2.77 0.78
N ASP A 489 3.57 -3.68 1.51
CA ASP A 489 3.03 -4.27 2.73
C ASP A 489 3.36 -3.54 4.02
N ASN A 490 4.16 -2.47 3.90
CA ASN A 490 4.74 -1.76 5.01
C ASN A 490 5.52 -2.73 5.94
N ILE A 491 6.23 -3.71 5.34
CA ILE A 491 7.03 -4.70 6.08
C ILE A 491 8.13 -4.01 6.89
N TYR A 492 8.70 -2.93 6.35
CA TYR A 492 9.70 -2.11 7.02
C TYR A 492 9.08 -1.18 8.07
N LYS A 493 7.77 -0.97 8.02
CA LYS A 493 6.96 -0.15 8.95
C LYS A 493 7.29 1.35 8.95
N PHE A 494 7.81 1.87 7.84
CA PHE A 494 7.96 3.32 7.67
C PHE A 494 6.61 4.01 7.52
N GLY A 495 5.69 3.46 6.71
CA GLY A 495 4.45 4.16 6.34
C GLY A 495 4.70 5.44 5.54
N HIS A 496 3.77 6.39 5.60
CA HIS A 496 3.91 7.68 4.91
C HIS A 496 4.63 8.68 5.83
N CYS A 497 5.83 9.14 5.44
CA CYS A 497 6.67 10.05 6.24
C CYS A 497 6.90 9.55 7.68
N GLU A 498 7.29 8.27 7.81
CA GLU A 498 7.59 7.60 9.08
C GLU A 498 6.38 7.50 10.06
N ASP A 499 5.14 7.68 9.60
CA ASP A 499 3.94 7.57 10.44
C ASP A 499 3.62 6.12 10.87
N GLY A 500 4.21 5.13 10.19
CA GLY A 500 4.01 3.70 10.42
C GLY A 500 2.67 3.15 9.92
N THR A 501 1.85 3.95 9.22
CA THR A 501 0.56 3.51 8.70
C THR A 501 0.74 2.62 7.47
N ASN A 502 -0.20 1.70 7.25
CA ASN A 502 -0.20 0.78 6.11
C ASN A 502 -1.42 1.04 5.21
N THR A 503 -1.79 2.32 5.04
CA THR A 503 -2.99 2.72 4.27
C THR A 503 -2.69 2.97 2.79
N ALA A 504 -1.42 3.08 2.43
CA ALA A 504 -0.86 3.15 1.08
C ALA A 504 0.53 2.49 1.09
N PRO A 505 1.11 2.12 -0.07
CA PRO A 505 2.51 1.74 -0.17
C PRO A 505 3.41 2.86 0.36
N ALA A 506 4.46 2.50 1.10
CA ALA A 506 5.43 3.48 1.61
C ALA A 506 6.51 3.75 0.56
N PHE A 507 6.78 5.01 0.26
CA PHE A 507 7.93 5.39 -0.56
C PHE A 507 9.23 5.14 0.25
N ILE A 508 10.06 4.23 -0.25
CA ILE A 508 11.34 3.83 0.36
C ILE A 508 12.42 3.84 -0.71
N ASN A 509 13.68 3.84 -0.29
CA ASN A 509 14.79 3.64 -1.23
C ASN A 509 15.96 2.94 -0.51
N THR A 510 16.91 2.40 -1.27
CA THR A 510 18.00 1.54 -0.77
C THR A 510 19.36 2.06 -1.25
N PHE A 511 19.68 1.91 -2.53
CA PHE A 511 20.98 2.24 -3.12
C PHE A 511 21.32 3.74 -2.98
N GLN A 512 22.44 4.04 -2.35
CA GLN A 512 22.96 5.40 -2.11
C GLN A 512 24.49 5.49 -2.05
N ARG A 513 25.21 4.36 -2.02
CA ARG A 513 26.64 4.32 -1.63
C ARG A 513 27.57 3.72 -2.68
N GLY A 514 27.32 4.10 -3.93
CA GLY A 514 28.25 3.92 -5.05
C GLY A 514 28.27 2.52 -5.65
N SER A 515 29.23 2.28 -6.52
CA SER A 515 29.18 1.17 -7.48
C SER A 515 29.41 -0.23 -6.90
N GLN A 516 30.01 -0.33 -5.71
CA GLN A 516 30.15 -1.60 -4.98
C GLN A 516 29.06 -1.83 -3.93
N GLU A 517 28.08 -0.93 -3.77
CA GLU A 517 26.93 -1.22 -2.91
C GLU A 517 25.97 -2.16 -3.65
N SER A 518 26.10 -3.47 -3.41
CA SER A 518 25.12 -4.45 -3.88
C SER A 518 23.80 -4.35 -3.10
N VAL A 519 22.77 -5.04 -3.58
CA VAL A 519 21.47 -5.14 -2.89
C VAL A 519 21.60 -5.63 -1.44
N TRP A 520 22.59 -6.49 -1.17
CA TRP A 520 22.88 -7.07 0.15
C TRP A 520 23.47 -6.07 1.14
N GLU A 521 23.99 -4.95 0.65
CA GLU A 521 24.82 -4.04 1.44
C GLU A 521 24.09 -2.75 1.77
N THR A 522 22.83 -2.61 1.35
CA THR A 522 22.01 -1.41 1.54
C THR A 522 21.41 -1.31 2.95
N VAL A 523 21.16 -0.07 3.38
CA VAL A 523 20.27 0.25 4.52
C VAL A 523 18.98 0.84 3.95
N THR A 524 17.89 0.06 3.94
CA THR A 524 16.57 0.53 3.48
C THR A 524 16.08 1.70 4.35
N GLN A 525 15.63 2.77 3.70
CA GLN A 525 15.30 4.04 4.36
C GLN A 525 14.03 4.67 3.75
N PRO A 526 13.33 5.57 4.48
CA PRO A 526 12.14 6.23 3.98
C PRO A 526 12.50 7.40 3.05
N SER A 527 11.80 7.49 1.91
CA SER A 527 11.98 8.59 0.96
C SER A 527 11.62 9.94 1.58
N CYS A 528 10.67 9.97 2.52
CA CYS A 528 10.38 11.11 3.40
C CYS A 528 10.95 10.84 4.80
N ASP A 529 12.11 11.45 5.11
CA ASP A 529 12.85 11.29 6.36
C ASP A 529 12.51 12.45 7.31
N VAL A 530 11.72 12.16 8.35
CA VAL A 530 11.35 13.12 9.40
C VAL A 530 12.16 12.91 10.69
N LEU A 531 13.27 12.16 10.58
CA LEU A 531 14.23 11.83 11.63
C LEU A 531 13.63 11.04 12.79
N LYS A 532 12.60 10.23 12.53
CA LYS A 532 11.94 9.41 13.56
C LYS A 532 12.68 8.10 13.79
N PHE A 533 13.13 7.44 12.73
CA PHE A 533 13.91 6.21 12.78
C PHE A 533 15.35 6.44 12.34
N GLY A 534 16.16 5.39 12.23
CA GLY A 534 17.59 5.56 11.94
C GLY A 534 18.37 6.09 13.15
N GLY A 535 19.38 6.92 12.89
CA GLY A 535 20.23 7.54 13.91
C GLY A 535 19.72 8.92 14.35
N LYS A 536 20.63 9.74 14.90
CA LYS A 536 20.31 11.10 15.37
C LYS A 536 19.72 11.98 14.27
N ASN A 537 20.15 11.79 13.03
CA ASN A 537 19.78 12.60 11.87
C ASN A 537 18.97 11.78 10.85
N GLY A 538 18.14 10.85 11.33
CA GLY A 538 17.48 9.89 10.45
C GLY A 538 18.50 8.93 9.83
N TYR A 539 18.39 8.73 8.52
CA TYR A 539 19.34 7.94 7.74
C TYR A 539 20.33 8.81 6.95
N LEU A 540 20.14 10.13 6.95
CA LEU A 540 20.79 11.07 6.04
C LEU A 540 22.32 11.04 6.14
N ASP A 541 22.85 10.95 7.36
CA ASP A 541 24.29 10.97 7.66
C ASP A 541 24.98 9.60 7.48
N LEU A 542 24.27 8.59 6.98
CA LEU A 542 24.89 7.41 6.37
C LEU A 542 25.33 7.65 4.92
N PHE A 543 24.70 8.61 4.25
CA PHE A 543 24.83 8.79 2.79
C PHE A 543 25.53 10.11 2.44
N THR A 544 25.12 11.21 3.07
CA THR A 544 25.62 12.56 2.74
C THR A 544 26.18 13.24 3.98
N GLY A 545 27.41 13.74 3.88
CA GLY A 545 28.07 14.49 4.94
C GLY A 545 27.73 15.98 4.82
N ASP A 546 27.10 16.51 5.86
CA ASP A 546 26.78 17.94 6.00
C ASP A 546 27.02 18.43 7.44
N SER A 547 27.18 19.74 7.57
CA SER A 547 27.27 20.48 8.82
C SER A 547 25.98 20.45 9.65
N SER A 548 24.83 20.24 9.02
CA SER A 548 23.52 20.12 9.66
C SER A 548 22.55 19.31 8.80
N TYR A 549 21.56 18.67 9.42
CA TYR A 549 20.58 17.84 8.73
C TYR A 549 19.16 18.36 8.99
N ALA A 550 18.35 18.39 7.95
CA ALA A 550 16.95 18.81 8.01
C ALA A 550 16.03 17.65 7.61
N LYS A 551 14.81 17.66 8.17
CA LYS A 551 13.71 16.82 7.69
C LYS A 551 13.50 17.09 6.21
N GLN A 552 13.48 16.05 5.40
CA GLN A 552 13.48 16.20 3.96
C GLN A 552 12.80 15.01 3.28
N TRP A 553 12.42 15.23 2.03
CA TRP A 553 11.93 14.19 1.14
C TRP A 553 12.85 14.10 -0.09
N LYS A 554 12.96 12.91 -0.66
CA LYS A 554 13.75 12.64 -1.87
C LYS A 554 13.15 11.47 -2.65
N TYR A 555 13.09 11.62 -3.97
CA TYR A 555 12.61 10.58 -4.87
C TYR A 555 13.64 10.38 -5.99
N THR A 556 13.79 9.14 -6.39
CA THR A 556 14.62 8.70 -7.51
C THR A 556 13.74 8.00 -8.52
N ASP A 557 13.81 8.43 -9.76
CA ASP A 557 13.15 7.81 -10.90
C ASP A 557 14.01 6.68 -11.46
N ALA A 558 13.36 5.66 -12.04
CA ALA A 558 14.00 4.66 -12.88
C ALA A 558 13.59 4.93 -14.35
N PRO A 559 14.45 5.60 -15.15
CA PRO A 559 14.07 6.14 -16.45
C PRO A 559 13.67 5.10 -17.48
N ASP A 560 14.15 3.86 -17.36
CA ASP A 560 13.74 2.75 -18.22
C ASP A 560 12.26 2.38 -18.02
N ALA A 561 11.75 2.49 -16.79
CA ALA A 561 10.36 2.21 -16.46
C ALA A 561 9.40 3.30 -16.95
N ASP A 562 9.74 4.58 -16.75
CA ASP A 562 8.97 5.71 -17.28
C ASP A 562 9.02 5.70 -18.83
N ALA A 563 10.15 5.36 -19.44
CA ALA A 563 10.23 5.15 -20.88
C ALA A 563 9.38 3.96 -21.35
N ARG A 564 9.31 2.85 -20.60
CA ARG A 564 8.44 1.70 -20.89
C ARG A 564 6.97 2.10 -20.80
N VAL A 565 6.58 2.96 -19.86
CA VAL A 565 5.21 3.51 -19.81
C VAL A 565 4.85 4.26 -21.10
N VAL A 566 5.75 5.09 -21.62
CA VAL A 566 5.55 5.80 -22.89
C VAL A 566 5.48 4.84 -24.08
N GLN A 567 6.37 3.84 -24.14
CA GLN A 567 6.35 2.77 -25.15
C GLN A 567 5.00 2.05 -25.17
N VAL A 568 4.48 1.69 -24.00
CA VAL A 568 3.18 1.04 -23.83
C VAL A 568 2.03 1.95 -24.24
N ALA A 569 2.09 3.23 -23.87
CA ALA A 569 1.07 4.20 -24.28
C ALA A 569 1.02 4.33 -25.82
N TYR A 570 2.16 4.30 -26.50
CA TYR A 570 2.23 4.31 -27.97
C TYR A 570 1.53 3.08 -28.55
N GLN A 571 1.85 1.89 -28.03
CA GLN A 571 1.21 0.65 -28.49
C GLN A 571 -0.31 0.68 -28.24
N ALA A 572 -0.74 1.09 -27.03
CA ALA A 572 -2.14 1.23 -26.67
C ALA A 572 -2.90 2.17 -27.61
N GLU A 573 -2.29 3.31 -27.97
CA GLU A 573 -2.88 4.21 -28.95
C GLU A 573 -3.07 3.53 -30.31
N LYS A 574 -2.05 2.86 -30.84
CA LYS A 574 -2.15 2.20 -32.16
C LYS A 574 -3.20 1.10 -32.18
N TRP A 575 -3.27 0.31 -31.11
CA TRP A 575 -4.26 -0.75 -30.97
C TRP A 575 -5.67 -0.20 -30.78
N ALA A 576 -5.86 0.80 -29.91
CA ALA A 576 -7.14 1.45 -29.72
C ALA A 576 -7.61 2.16 -31.00
N GLN A 577 -6.69 2.78 -31.75
CA GLN A 577 -6.99 3.39 -33.04
C GLN A 577 -7.47 2.36 -34.06
N ALA A 578 -6.80 1.20 -34.17
CA ALA A 578 -7.22 0.11 -35.04
C ALA A 578 -8.62 -0.43 -34.69
N GLN A 579 -9.03 -0.30 -33.43
CA GLN A 579 -10.37 -0.68 -32.95
C GLN A 579 -11.41 0.45 -33.03
N GLY A 580 -11.02 1.67 -33.43
CA GLY A 580 -11.89 2.85 -33.39
C GLY A 580 -12.19 3.37 -31.98
N LYS A 581 -11.31 3.06 -31.01
CA LYS A 581 -11.45 3.32 -29.57
C LYS A 581 -10.40 4.27 -28.99
N SER A 582 -9.74 5.10 -29.81
CA SER A 582 -8.70 6.04 -29.33
C SER A 582 -9.17 6.96 -28.19
N ALA A 583 -10.46 7.29 -28.13
CA ALA A 583 -11.03 8.07 -27.05
C ALA A 583 -10.93 7.38 -25.67
N ASP A 584 -10.93 6.05 -25.63
CA ASP A 584 -10.91 5.26 -24.40
C ASP A 584 -9.54 5.28 -23.71
N VAL A 585 -8.47 5.62 -24.44
CA VAL A 585 -7.08 5.68 -23.92
C VAL A 585 -6.52 7.10 -23.87
N ALA A 586 -7.16 8.07 -24.52
CA ALA A 586 -6.63 9.42 -24.72
C ALA A 586 -6.23 10.17 -23.44
N ALA A 587 -6.91 9.91 -22.32
CA ALA A 587 -6.58 10.53 -21.03
C ALA A 587 -5.22 10.05 -20.50
N VAL A 588 -4.94 8.75 -20.64
CA VAL A 588 -3.65 8.15 -20.26
C VAL A 588 -2.54 8.63 -21.18
N LEU A 589 -2.78 8.71 -22.50
CA LEU A 589 -1.77 9.20 -23.46
C LEU A 589 -1.25 10.60 -23.10
N LYS A 590 -2.14 11.53 -22.73
CA LYS A 590 -1.74 12.88 -22.29
C LYS A 590 -0.84 12.85 -21.05
N LYS A 591 -1.08 11.93 -20.13
CA LYS A 591 -0.31 11.79 -18.90
C LYS A 591 1.02 11.07 -19.14
N ALA A 592 1.05 10.06 -20.00
CA ALA A 592 2.29 9.44 -20.47
C ALA A 592 3.17 10.43 -21.24
N SER A 593 2.59 11.29 -22.08
CA SER A 593 3.30 12.39 -22.73
C SER A 593 3.88 13.38 -21.72
N LYS A 594 3.11 13.76 -20.69
CA LYS A 594 3.62 14.58 -19.58
C LYS A 594 4.79 13.90 -18.87
N MET A 595 4.67 12.62 -18.52
CA MET A 595 5.75 11.83 -17.92
C MET A 595 7.02 11.85 -18.79
N GLY A 596 6.87 11.61 -20.10
CA GLY A 596 7.96 11.72 -21.07
C GLY A 596 8.60 13.11 -21.16
N ASP A 597 7.88 14.18 -20.84
CA ASP A 597 8.43 15.53 -20.78
C ASP A 597 9.36 15.72 -19.56
N TYR A 598 8.97 15.20 -18.38
CA TYR A 598 9.80 15.19 -17.17
C TYR A 598 10.96 14.19 -17.24
N LEU A 599 10.76 13.06 -17.92
CA LEU A 599 11.80 12.06 -18.18
C LEU A 599 13.03 12.64 -18.88
N ARG A 600 12.92 13.82 -19.51
CA ARG A 600 14.07 14.56 -20.05
C ARG A 600 15.14 14.87 -19.00
N TYR A 601 14.82 14.88 -17.70
CA TYR A 601 15.84 14.99 -16.65
C TYR A 601 16.90 13.87 -16.72
N SER A 602 16.53 12.68 -17.21
CA SER A 602 17.47 11.59 -17.46
C SER A 602 18.45 11.85 -18.62
N LEU A 603 18.25 12.91 -19.42
CA LEU A 603 19.11 13.23 -20.55
C LEU A 603 20.32 14.10 -20.17
N PHE A 604 20.41 14.50 -18.91
CA PHE A 604 21.40 15.43 -18.38
C PHE A 604 22.42 14.76 -17.47
N ASP A 605 23.65 15.28 -17.50
CA ASP A 605 24.65 15.02 -16.47
C ASP A 605 24.09 15.28 -15.06
N LYS A 606 24.51 14.46 -14.08
CA LYS A 606 24.09 14.51 -12.68
C LYS A 606 24.04 15.91 -12.09
N TYR A 607 25.10 16.70 -12.27
CA TYR A 607 25.20 18.06 -11.73
C TYR A 607 25.19 19.12 -12.83
N PHE A 608 24.57 18.79 -13.97
CA PHE A 608 24.50 19.64 -15.16
C PHE A 608 25.89 20.09 -15.62
N LYS A 609 26.92 19.26 -15.45
CA LYS A 609 28.24 19.54 -16.03
C LYS A 609 28.19 19.41 -17.54
N LYS A 610 29.05 20.17 -18.21
CA LYS A 610 29.17 20.13 -19.67
C LYS A 610 29.56 18.71 -20.12
N ILE A 611 28.89 18.20 -21.15
CA ILE A 611 29.26 16.93 -21.77
C ILE A 611 30.53 17.10 -22.59
N GLY A 612 31.45 16.15 -22.42
CA GLY A 612 32.61 15.98 -23.28
C GLY A 612 33.93 16.18 -22.54
N ASN A 613 34.64 15.08 -22.30
CA ASN A 613 35.93 15.02 -21.61
C ASN A 613 35.91 15.69 -20.22
N CYS A 614 34.82 15.51 -19.48
CA CYS A 614 34.61 16.09 -18.16
C CYS A 614 35.49 15.39 -17.11
N VAL A 615 36.66 15.97 -16.84
CA VAL A 615 37.64 15.45 -15.87
C VAL A 615 37.99 16.50 -14.83
N GLY A 616 38.02 16.07 -13.57
CA GLY A 616 38.17 16.84 -12.35
C GLY A 616 36.91 17.64 -12.02
N ALA A 617 36.29 17.39 -10.87
CA ALA A 617 35.03 18.04 -10.47
C ALA A 617 35.11 19.59 -10.51
N SER A 618 36.24 20.17 -10.09
CA SER A 618 36.46 21.63 -10.10
C SER A 618 36.89 22.18 -11.46
N SER A 619 37.49 21.37 -12.33
CA SER A 619 37.98 21.79 -13.66
C SER A 619 36.95 21.57 -14.76
N CYS A 620 36.09 20.56 -14.62
CA CYS A 620 35.02 20.30 -15.56
C CYS A 620 34.02 21.47 -15.55
N PRO A 621 33.79 22.13 -16.70
CA PRO A 621 32.92 23.29 -16.76
C PRO A 621 31.47 22.96 -16.36
N ALA A 622 30.85 23.90 -15.65
CA ALA A 622 29.40 23.92 -15.47
C ALA A 622 28.70 24.15 -16.81
N GLY A 623 27.60 23.43 -17.07
CA GLY A 623 26.74 23.67 -18.23
C GLY A 623 26.00 25.00 -18.12
N THR A 624 25.70 25.61 -19.26
CA THR A 624 25.00 26.91 -19.36
C THR A 624 23.67 26.81 -20.10
N GLY A 625 23.19 25.59 -20.28
CA GLY A 625 21.97 25.26 -21.00
C GLY A 625 21.96 23.77 -21.35
N LYS A 626 21.65 23.44 -22.60
CA LYS A 626 21.59 22.05 -23.07
C LYS A 626 22.95 21.42 -23.38
N ASP A 627 24.06 22.12 -23.10
CA ASP A 627 25.39 21.56 -23.30
C ASP A 627 25.81 20.57 -22.20
N SER A 628 24.97 20.38 -21.19
CA SER A 628 25.00 19.28 -20.23
C SER A 628 24.07 18.11 -20.59
N GLU A 629 23.35 18.17 -21.72
CA GLU A 629 22.54 17.05 -22.21
C GLU A 629 23.41 16.06 -23.00
N HIS A 630 23.50 14.82 -22.52
CA HIS A 630 24.06 13.71 -23.30
C HIS A 630 23.02 13.06 -24.22
N TYR A 631 21.73 13.35 -24.04
CA TYR A 631 20.62 12.86 -24.87
C TYR A 631 20.39 11.33 -24.81
N LEU A 632 20.90 10.68 -23.78
CA LEU A 632 20.68 9.25 -23.51
C LEU A 632 19.82 9.12 -22.27
N ILE A 633 19.03 8.06 -22.17
CA ILE A 633 18.31 7.74 -20.94
C ILE A 633 19.35 7.23 -19.94
N SER A 634 19.67 8.04 -18.92
CA SER A 634 20.61 7.71 -17.85
C SER A 634 20.05 6.70 -16.86
N TRP A 635 20.84 6.29 -15.86
CA TRP A 635 20.40 5.33 -14.84
C TRP A 635 19.31 5.87 -13.93
N TYR A 636 19.34 7.17 -13.63
CA TYR A 636 18.32 7.84 -12.83
C TYR A 636 18.26 9.33 -13.13
N TYR A 637 17.15 9.94 -12.72
CA TYR A 637 17.16 11.30 -12.23
C TYR A 637 16.52 11.33 -10.85
N ALA A 638 16.84 12.33 -10.05
CA ALA A 638 16.32 12.42 -8.69
C ALA A 638 16.03 13.86 -8.31
N TRP A 639 15.09 14.03 -7.37
CA TRP A 639 14.71 15.33 -6.84
C TRP A 639 14.36 15.21 -5.36
N GLY A 640 14.56 16.29 -4.62
CA GLY A 640 14.29 16.32 -3.19
C GLY A 640 14.15 17.73 -2.66
N GLY A 641 13.72 17.84 -1.42
CA GLY A 641 13.51 19.14 -0.78
C GLY A 641 13.29 19.06 0.71
N SER A 642 13.42 20.22 1.37
CA SER A 642 13.12 20.35 2.79
C SER A 642 11.63 20.18 3.06
N MET A 643 11.30 19.48 4.15
CA MET A 643 9.93 19.45 4.69
C MET A 643 9.52 20.78 5.36
N ASP A 644 10.50 21.65 5.66
CA ASP A 644 10.26 22.93 6.33
C ASP A 644 9.97 24.06 5.32
N SER A 645 8.70 24.43 5.21
CA SER A 645 8.26 25.55 4.37
C SER A 645 8.89 26.91 4.72
N SER A 646 9.41 27.10 5.94
CA SER A 646 10.02 28.36 6.38
C SER A 646 11.49 28.51 5.97
N SER A 647 12.14 27.40 5.59
CA SER A 647 13.51 27.35 5.08
C SER A 647 13.58 26.50 3.81
N ALA A 648 12.65 26.75 2.90
CA ALA A 648 12.44 25.92 1.71
C ALA A 648 13.65 25.90 0.78
N TRP A 649 14.26 24.74 0.62
CA TRP A 649 15.19 24.43 -0.47
C TRP A 649 14.72 23.16 -1.18
N ALA A 650 15.06 23.04 -2.46
CA ALA A 650 14.84 21.84 -3.26
C ALA A 650 16.00 21.67 -4.24
N TRP A 651 16.22 20.43 -4.68
CA TRP A 651 17.27 20.07 -5.62
C TRP A 651 16.78 19.08 -6.67
N ARG A 652 17.49 19.04 -7.80
CA ARG A 652 17.30 18.09 -8.90
C ARG A 652 18.64 17.70 -9.48
N ILE A 653 18.78 16.45 -9.85
CA ILE A 653 19.96 15.88 -10.53
C ILE A 653 19.50 14.97 -11.67
N GLY A 654 20.24 14.96 -12.77
CA GLY A 654 20.18 13.88 -13.76
C GLY A 654 21.08 12.72 -13.33
N ASP A 655 21.72 12.06 -14.30
CA ASP A 655 22.82 11.13 -14.03
C ASP A 655 23.82 11.14 -15.19
N GLY A 656 25.12 11.09 -14.86
CA GLY A 656 26.19 11.13 -15.84
C GLY A 656 26.44 9.81 -16.56
N ALA A 657 25.86 8.69 -16.09
CA ALA A 657 26.04 7.36 -16.66
C ALA A 657 24.81 6.92 -17.47
N ALA A 658 25.05 6.27 -18.60
CA ALA A 658 23.99 5.69 -19.44
C ALA A 658 24.31 4.23 -19.73
N HIS A 659 23.31 3.36 -19.60
CA HIS A 659 23.40 1.93 -19.86
C HIS A 659 22.60 1.54 -21.11
N GLN A 660 23.10 0.62 -21.94
CA GLN A 660 22.42 0.21 -23.18
C GLN A 660 20.99 -0.31 -22.92
N GLY A 661 20.80 -1.06 -21.84
CA GLY A 661 19.52 -1.66 -21.46
C GLY A 661 18.43 -0.66 -21.05
N TYR A 662 18.78 0.61 -20.82
CA TYR A 662 17.83 1.67 -20.44
C TYR A 662 17.28 2.43 -21.67
N GLN A 663 17.96 2.33 -22.81
CA GLN A 663 17.56 3.07 -24.00
C GLN A 663 16.22 2.57 -24.54
N ASN A 664 15.41 3.47 -25.08
CA ASN A 664 14.09 3.18 -25.63
C ASN A 664 13.79 4.02 -26.87
N PRO A 665 14.26 3.59 -28.06
CA PRO A 665 14.04 4.33 -29.31
C PRO A 665 12.57 4.48 -29.68
N LEU A 666 11.69 3.52 -29.32
CA LEU A 666 10.26 3.64 -29.60
C LEU A 666 9.63 4.77 -28.78
N ALA A 667 9.95 4.86 -27.49
CA ALA A 667 9.49 5.96 -26.64
C ALA A 667 10.01 7.31 -27.14
N ALA A 668 11.30 7.41 -27.50
CA ALA A 668 11.88 8.64 -28.05
C ALA A 668 11.22 9.06 -29.38
N TYR A 669 10.89 8.09 -30.25
CA TYR A 669 10.10 8.34 -31.46
C TYR A 669 8.70 8.86 -31.13
N ALA A 670 7.99 8.21 -30.20
CA ALA A 670 6.64 8.62 -29.82
C ALA A 670 6.60 10.05 -29.25
N LEU A 671 7.52 10.39 -28.35
CA LEU A 671 7.57 11.69 -27.68
C LEU A 671 8.03 12.84 -28.60
N SER A 672 8.76 12.52 -29.67
CA SER A 672 9.26 13.52 -30.63
C SER A 672 8.30 13.79 -31.78
N ALA A 673 7.66 12.73 -32.31
CA ALA A 673 6.99 12.80 -33.60
C ALA A 673 5.53 12.32 -33.59
N ASP A 674 5.14 11.45 -32.67
CA ASP A 674 3.81 10.85 -32.70
C ASP A 674 2.73 11.84 -32.24
N PRO A 675 1.67 12.13 -33.02
CA PRO A 675 0.68 13.13 -32.65
C PRO A 675 -0.06 12.90 -31.32
N GLY A 676 -0.21 11.64 -30.88
CA GLY A 676 -0.90 11.30 -29.65
C GLY A 676 -0.05 11.45 -28.39
N LEU A 677 1.28 11.40 -28.54
CA LEU A 677 2.23 11.37 -27.43
C LEU A 677 3.30 12.46 -27.47
N LYS A 678 3.41 13.21 -28.56
CA LYS A 678 4.37 14.31 -28.70
C LYS A 678 4.26 15.25 -27.51
N VAL A 679 5.39 15.49 -26.85
CA VAL A 679 5.45 16.30 -25.64
C VAL A 679 5.07 17.76 -25.92
N THR A 680 4.58 18.43 -24.87
CA THR A 680 3.95 19.76 -25.00
C THR A 680 4.91 20.92 -24.71
N SER A 681 5.97 20.69 -23.94
CA SER A 681 7.00 21.71 -23.70
C SER A 681 7.62 22.24 -24.99
N ALA A 682 8.10 23.50 -24.96
CA ALA A 682 8.52 24.21 -26.16
C ALA A 682 9.67 23.53 -26.92
N THR A 683 10.54 22.81 -26.22
CA THR A 683 11.75 22.17 -26.75
C THR A 683 11.76 20.66 -26.56
N GLY A 684 10.85 20.08 -25.76
CA GLY A 684 10.93 18.66 -25.41
C GLY A 684 10.84 17.72 -26.61
N ALA A 685 10.01 18.04 -27.61
CA ALA A 685 9.91 17.19 -28.81
C ALA A 685 11.20 17.20 -29.63
N THR A 686 11.92 18.33 -29.65
CA THR A 686 13.24 18.44 -30.27
C THR A 686 14.28 17.66 -29.49
N ASP A 687 14.24 17.70 -28.16
CA ASP A 687 15.18 16.94 -27.32
C ASP A 687 15.00 15.44 -27.51
N TRP A 688 13.76 14.96 -27.58
CA TRP A 688 13.47 13.56 -27.87
C TRP A 688 13.86 13.14 -29.29
N ALA A 689 13.75 14.04 -30.28
CA ALA A 689 14.23 13.76 -31.63
C ALA A 689 15.76 13.61 -31.66
N THR A 690 16.48 14.49 -30.95
CA THR A 690 17.94 14.37 -30.77
C THR A 690 18.30 13.12 -29.97
N SER A 691 17.52 12.79 -28.93
CA SER A 691 17.71 11.57 -28.14
C SER A 691 17.53 10.32 -28.97
N LEU A 692 16.49 10.22 -29.80
CA LEU A 692 16.32 9.10 -30.72
C LEU A 692 17.54 8.90 -31.61
N GLY A 693 18.06 9.98 -32.19
CA GLY A 693 19.31 9.94 -32.96
C GLY A 693 20.48 9.43 -32.14
N ARG A 694 20.70 10.01 -30.96
CA ARG A 694 21.80 9.69 -30.07
C ARG A 694 21.75 8.25 -29.55
N GLN A 695 20.58 7.76 -29.18
CA GLN A 695 20.38 6.37 -28.74
C GLN A 695 20.77 5.38 -29.84
N MET A 696 20.39 5.64 -31.10
CA MET A 696 20.76 4.76 -32.22
C MET A 696 22.26 4.74 -32.50
N GLU A 697 22.92 5.88 -32.37
CA GLU A 697 24.38 5.97 -32.45
C GLU A 697 25.06 5.23 -31.30
N PHE A 698 24.57 5.39 -30.08
CA PHE A 698 25.11 4.77 -28.86
C PHE A 698 25.01 3.25 -28.90
N LEU A 699 23.84 2.73 -29.29
CA LEU A 699 23.60 1.30 -29.39
C LEU A 699 24.44 0.66 -30.52
N GLN A 700 24.64 1.38 -31.63
CA GLN A 700 25.58 0.94 -32.68
C GLN A 700 27.03 0.95 -32.18
N TRP A 701 27.42 1.99 -31.45
CA TRP A 701 28.77 2.14 -30.90
C TRP A 701 29.14 1.04 -29.92
N LEU A 702 28.18 0.55 -29.13
CA LEU A 702 28.41 -0.51 -28.15
C LEU A 702 28.34 -1.93 -28.73
N GLN A 703 28.02 -2.09 -30.01
CA GLN A 703 27.84 -3.40 -30.60
C GLN A 703 29.18 -4.11 -30.79
N SER A 704 29.36 -5.25 -30.10
CA SER A 704 30.56 -6.08 -30.11
C SER A 704 30.83 -6.71 -31.48
N SER A 705 31.99 -7.32 -31.67
CA SER A 705 32.29 -8.09 -32.88
C SER A 705 31.30 -9.23 -33.11
N GLU A 706 30.85 -9.90 -32.05
CA GLU A 706 29.91 -11.02 -32.11
C GLU A 706 28.46 -10.57 -32.34
N GLY A 707 28.05 -9.44 -31.74
CA GLY A 707 26.74 -8.83 -31.96
C GLY A 707 26.02 -8.34 -30.70
N GLY A 708 26.43 -8.79 -29.51
CA GLY A 708 25.91 -8.30 -28.24
C GLY A 708 26.30 -6.84 -27.96
N LEU A 709 25.56 -6.15 -27.09
CA LEU A 709 25.79 -4.74 -26.76
C LEU A 709 26.52 -4.56 -25.42
N ALA A 710 27.67 -3.90 -25.44
CA ALA A 710 28.44 -3.58 -24.24
C ALA A 710 27.72 -2.56 -23.34
N GLY A 711 28.23 -2.36 -22.11
CA GLY A 711 27.50 -1.67 -21.04
C GLY A 711 27.03 -0.27 -21.38
N GLY A 712 27.96 0.67 -21.57
CA GLY A 712 27.58 2.04 -21.83
C GLY A 712 28.71 3.06 -21.74
N ALA A 713 28.37 4.24 -21.22
CA ALA A 713 29.33 5.33 -21.03
C ALA A 713 28.98 6.21 -19.82
N THR A 714 29.98 6.93 -19.33
CA THR A 714 29.83 7.91 -18.25
C THR A 714 30.50 9.25 -18.57
N ASN A 715 29.84 10.35 -18.22
CA ASN A 715 30.45 11.69 -18.18
C ASN A 715 31.17 11.96 -16.85
N SER A 716 30.92 11.14 -15.83
CA SER A 716 31.51 11.27 -14.49
C SER A 716 32.21 9.96 -14.12
N TRP A 717 33.50 9.85 -14.47
CA TRP A 717 34.29 8.65 -14.16
C TRP A 717 34.35 8.43 -12.64
N ASP A 718 34.10 7.18 -12.20
CA ASP A 718 33.90 6.78 -10.79
C ASP A 718 32.86 7.64 -10.04
N GLY A 719 31.95 8.31 -10.77
CA GLY A 719 30.91 9.19 -10.21
C GLY A 719 31.44 10.45 -9.51
N GLN A 720 32.71 10.79 -9.72
CA GLN A 720 33.37 11.96 -9.13
C GLN A 720 34.09 12.84 -10.15
N TYR A 721 33.73 12.72 -11.44
CA TYR A 721 34.45 13.33 -12.56
C TYR A 721 35.94 12.97 -12.51
N GLY A 722 36.26 11.72 -12.19
CA GLY A 722 37.62 11.23 -12.07
C GLY A 722 38.38 11.20 -13.41
N THR A 723 39.64 10.80 -13.36
CA THR A 723 40.45 10.59 -14.56
C THR A 723 40.29 9.14 -15.02
N PRO A 724 39.72 8.90 -16.22
CA PRO A 724 39.64 7.55 -16.78
C PRO A 724 41.04 7.02 -17.18
N PRO A 725 41.18 5.70 -17.37
CA PRO A 725 42.40 5.13 -17.94
C PRO A 725 42.82 5.81 -19.26
N ALA A 726 44.13 5.90 -19.50
CA ALA A 726 44.65 6.50 -20.72
C ALA A 726 44.20 5.69 -21.95
N GLY A 727 43.63 6.38 -22.94
CA GLY A 727 43.13 5.74 -24.16
C GLY A 727 41.72 5.16 -24.06
N THR A 728 40.99 5.39 -22.96
CA THR A 728 39.58 5.00 -22.85
C THR A 728 38.77 5.60 -24.02
N PRO A 729 38.08 4.76 -24.82
CA PRO A 729 37.27 5.23 -25.94
C PRO A 729 36.15 6.14 -25.48
N THR A 730 35.74 7.08 -26.36
CA THR A 730 34.68 8.03 -26.02
C THR A 730 33.50 8.01 -26.99
N PHE A 731 32.33 8.37 -26.47
CA PHE A 731 31.10 8.63 -27.21
C PHE A 731 30.64 10.05 -26.92
N TYR A 732 30.79 10.96 -27.89
CA TYR A 732 30.59 12.41 -27.67
C TYR A 732 31.38 12.97 -26.46
N GLY A 733 32.53 12.35 -26.17
CA GLY A 733 33.41 12.70 -25.05
C GLY A 733 32.98 12.15 -23.68
N MET A 734 31.89 11.37 -23.59
CA MET A 734 31.66 10.46 -22.45
C MET A 734 32.54 9.22 -22.57
N TYR A 735 33.02 8.68 -21.47
CA TYR A 735 33.97 7.57 -21.44
C TYR A 735 33.26 6.22 -21.45
N TYR A 736 33.75 5.28 -22.26
CA TYR A 736 33.26 3.90 -22.26
C TYR A 736 33.36 3.27 -20.88
N ASP A 737 32.23 2.71 -20.43
CA ASP A 737 32.13 1.93 -19.21
C ASP A 737 31.43 0.61 -19.56
N TRP A 738 32.11 -0.51 -19.30
CA TRP A 738 31.57 -1.83 -19.60
C TRP A 738 30.55 -2.29 -18.54
N GLN A 739 30.52 -1.64 -17.38
CA GLN A 739 29.66 -1.93 -16.23
C GLN A 739 29.07 -0.64 -15.60
N PRO A 740 28.33 0.19 -16.36
CA PRO A 740 27.80 1.45 -15.84
C PRO A 740 27.08 1.29 -14.50
N VAL A 741 27.40 2.17 -13.55
CA VAL A 741 26.76 2.31 -12.23
C VAL A 741 27.05 1.19 -11.23
N TRP A 742 26.73 -0.06 -11.53
CA TRP A 742 26.90 -1.19 -10.58
C TRP A 742 28.02 -2.13 -10.98
N HIS A 743 28.86 -2.48 -10.00
CA HIS A 743 30.02 -3.36 -10.13
C HIS A 743 29.90 -4.64 -9.28
N ASP A 744 28.93 -4.72 -8.35
CA ASP A 744 28.62 -5.93 -7.57
C ASP A 744 27.12 -6.31 -7.67
N PRO A 745 26.74 -7.15 -8.65
CA PRO A 745 27.57 -7.57 -9.78
C PRO A 745 27.72 -6.46 -10.85
N PRO A 746 28.63 -6.62 -11.83
CA PRO A 746 28.73 -5.73 -12.98
C PRO A 746 27.41 -5.62 -13.74
N SER A 747 26.88 -4.40 -13.93
CA SER A 747 25.51 -4.17 -14.44
C SER A 747 25.22 -4.83 -15.78
N ASN A 748 26.15 -4.80 -16.73
CA ASN A 748 25.97 -5.41 -18.05
C ASN A 748 26.43 -6.88 -18.13
N GLN A 749 26.69 -7.53 -17.00
CA GLN A 749 26.86 -8.98 -17.00
C GLN A 749 25.54 -9.68 -17.30
N TRP A 750 24.39 -9.09 -16.95
CA TRP A 750 23.11 -9.76 -17.07
C TRP A 750 22.56 -9.69 -18.51
N PHE A 751 22.27 -10.85 -19.10
CA PHE A 751 21.73 -10.96 -20.46
C PHE A 751 20.33 -10.34 -20.62
N GLY A 752 19.55 -10.20 -19.55
CA GLY A 752 18.22 -9.57 -19.60
C GLY A 752 18.23 -8.16 -20.18
N PHE A 753 19.29 -7.37 -19.92
CA PHE A 753 19.43 -6.05 -20.54
C PHE A 753 19.64 -6.11 -22.06
N GLN A 754 20.13 -7.22 -22.61
CA GLN A 754 20.19 -7.40 -24.06
C GLN A 754 18.78 -7.52 -24.64
N THR A 755 17.93 -8.37 -24.05
CA THR A 755 16.59 -8.64 -24.59
C THR A 755 15.66 -7.45 -24.39
N TRP A 756 15.65 -6.82 -23.20
CA TRP A 756 14.81 -5.66 -22.94
C TRP A 756 15.13 -4.48 -23.87
N GLY A 757 16.41 -4.18 -24.05
CA GLY A 757 16.86 -3.14 -24.97
C GLY A 757 16.49 -3.49 -26.42
N MET A 758 16.80 -4.72 -26.86
CA MET A 758 16.61 -5.10 -28.28
C MET A 758 15.16 -5.29 -28.66
N GLU A 759 14.29 -5.62 -27.72
CA GLU A 759 12.86 -5.62 -27.95
C GLU A 759 12.36 -4.24 -28.37
N ARG A 760 12.77 -3.18 -27.65
CA ARG A 760 12.41 -1.79 -27.96
C ARG A 760 12.92 -1.37 -29.34
N ILE A 761 14.13 -1.83 -29.73
CA ILE A 761 14.67 -1.59 -31.08
C ILE A 761 13.88 -2.37 -32.13
N ALA A 762 13.51 -3.62 -31.87
CA ALA A 762 12.74 -4.45 -32.77
C ALA A 762 11.33 -3.89 -33.00
N GLU A 763 10.68 -3.39 -31.95
CA GLU A 763 9.41 -2.67 -32.06
C GLU A 763 9.55 -1.36 -32.85
N TYR A 764 10.58 -0.55 -32.57
CA TYR A 764 10.85 0.66 -33.33
C TYR A 764 11.11 0.37 -34.82
N TYR A 765 11.90 -0.66 -35.12
CA TYR A 765 12.12 -1.13 -36.49
C TYR A 765 10.82 -1.59 -37.14
N GLN A 766 9.99 -2.38 -36.45
CA GLN A 766 8.71 -2.86 -36.98
C GLN A 766 7.75 -1.70 -37.25
N ALA A 767 7.74 -0.68 -36.39
CA ALA A 767 6.86 0.48 -36.53
C ALA A 767 7.29 1.45 -37.64
N THR A 768 8.59 1.58 -37.91
CA THR A 768 9.13 2.68 -38.75
C THR A 768 9.96 2.24 -39.95
N GLY A 769 10.48 1.01 -39.96
CA GLY A 769 11.45 0.55 -40.95
C GLY A 769 12.84 1.20 -40.86
N ASP A 770 13.19 1.82 -39.72
CA ASP A 770 14.47 2.53 -39.57
C ASP A 770 15.68 1.63 -39.87
N ALA A 771 16.49 2.04 -40.84
CA ALA A 771 17.62 1.25 -41.32
C ALA A 771 18.75 1.10 -40.28
N ARG A 772 18.88 2.03 -39.33
CA ARG A 772 19.87 1.94 -38.24
C ARG A 772 19.47 0.87 -37.25
N ALA A 773 18.19 0.86 -36.85
CA ALA A 773 17.62 -0.18 -36.01
C ALA A 773 17.78 -1.56 -36.67
N LYS A 774 17.44 -1.67 -37.96
CA LYS A 774 17.65 -2.90 -38.73
C LYS A 774 19.10 -3.36 -38.71
N LYS A 775 20.06 -2.47 -38.94
CA LYS A 775 21.49 -2.79 -38.95
C LYS A 775 21.97 -3.38 -37.61
N ILE A 776 21.51 -2.83 -36.49
CA ILE A 776 21.83 -3.35 -35.15
C ILE A 776 21.22 -4.75 -34.98
N LEU A 777 19.93 -4.92 -35.29
CA LEU A 777 19.21 -6.19 -35.17
C LEU A 777 19.78 -7.29 -36.08
N ASP A 778 20.14 -6.96 -37.31
CA ASP A 778 20.70 -7.89 -38.30
C ASP A 778 21.99 -8.57 -37.79
N LYS A 779 22.74 -7.91 -36.88
CA LYS A 779 23.93 -8.47 -36.24
C LYS A 779 23.64 -9.12 -34.89
N TRP A 780 22.75 -8.53 -34.08
CA TRP A 780 22.42 -9.05 -32.76
C TRP A 780 21.59 -10.35 -32.81
N VAL A 781 20.59 -10.42 -33.69
CA VAL A 781 19.65 -11.56 -33.76
C VAL A 781 20.34 -12.88 -34.08
N PRO A 782 21.25 -12.98 -35.07
CA PRO A 782 22.01 -14.21 -35.30
C PRO A 782 22.84 -14.64 -34.09
N TRP A 783 23.45 -13.69 -33.37
CA TRP A 783 24.22 -13.98 -32.16
C TRP A 783 23.33 -14.52 -31.04
N ALA A 784 22.18 -13.89 -30.78
CA ALA A 784 21.24 -14.34 -29.76
C ALA A 784 20.68 -15.74 -30.08
N ILE A 785 20.32 -16.00 -31.34
CA ILE A 785 19.86 -17.32 -31.79
C ILE A 785 20.96 -18.37 -31.63
N ALA A 786 22.21 -18.06 -32.03
CA ALA A 786 23.33 -18.99 -31.93
C ALA A 786 23.64 -19.41 -30.49
N ASN A 787 23.28 -18.57 -29.51
CA ASN A 787 23.44 -18.85 -28.08
C ASN A 787 22.11 -19.26 -27.40
N THR A 788 21.10 -19.67 -28.16
CA THR A 788 19.82 -20.14 -27.62
C THR A 788 19.55 -21.56 -28.06
N THR A 789 19.16 -22.42 -27.12
CA THR A 789 18.73 -23.79 -27.41
C THR A 789 17.31 -24.00 -26.90
N VAL A 790 16.41 -24.52 -27.74
CA VAL A 790 15.07 -24.94 -27.33
C VAL A 790 14.94 -26.44 -27.51
N GLY A 791 14.68 -27.15 -26.41
CA GLY A 791 14.54 -28.60 -26.34
C GLY A 791 13.08 -29.06 -26.27
N ALA A 792 12.88 -30.37 -26.10
CA ALA A 792 11.56 -30.96 -25.91
C ALA A 792 11.04 -30.74 -24.46
N GLY A 793 9.73 -30.83 -24.28
CA GLY A 793 9.11 -30.89 -22.94
C GLY A 793 9.29 -29.64 -22.08
N GLY A 794 9.45 -28.46 -22.68
CA GLY A 794 9.63 -27.20 -21.95
C GLY A 794 11.08 -26.86 -21.60
N SER A 795 12.05 -27.71 -21.94
CA SER A 795 13.47 -27.37 -21.75
C SER A 795 13.92 -26.31 -22.74
N PHE A 796 14.63 -25.30 -22.26
CA PHE A 796 15.36 -24.34 -23.08
C PHE A 796 16.63 -23.91 -22.33
N GLN A 797 17.54 -23.24 -23.02
CA GLN A 797 18.69 -22.56 -22.45
C GLN A 797 18.88 -21.25 -23.20
N ILE A 798 18.93 -20.16 -22.45
CA ILE A 798 19.30 -18.82 -22.94
C ILE A 798 20.53 -18.34 -22.16
N PRO A 799 21.33 -17.40 -22.69
CA PRO A 799 22.42 -16.81 -21.93
C PRO A 799 21.89 -16.18 -20.64
N SER A 800 22.66 -16.28 -19.56
CA SER A 800 22.34 -15.65 -18.27
C SER A 800 23.36 -14.57 -17.95
N ASP A 801 24.59 -14.97 -17.64
CA ASP A 801 25.70 -14.05 -17.43
C ASP A 801 26.58 -13.94 -18.68
N LEU A 802 27.08 -12.74 -18.89
CA LEU A 802 27.99 -12.35 -19.96
C LEU A 802 29.32 -11.88 -19.37
N THR A 803 30.39 -12.12 -20.11
CA THR A 803 31.71 -11.54 -19.84
C THR A 803 32.14 -10.65 -21.00
N TRP A 804 32.69 -9.49 -20.68
CA TRP A 804 33.13 -8.47 -21.64
C TRP A 804 34.64 -8.36 -21.63
N SER A 805 35.24 -8.16 -22.80
CA SER A 805 36.68 -7.84 -22.92
C SER A 805 36.96 -6.88 -24.06
N GLY A 806 38.03 -6.10 -23.91
CA GLY A 806 38.38 -5.03 -24.82
C GLY A 806 37.43 -3.82 -24.72
N ALA A 807 37.37 -3.02 -25.79
CA ALA A 807 36.62 -1.76 -25.80
C ALA A 807 36.19 -1.40 -27.24
N PRO A 808 35.12 -0.61 -27.42
CA PRO A 808 34.74 -0.12 -28.74
C PRO A 808 35.77 0.86 -29.30
N ASP A 809 35.73 1.13 -30.60
CA ASP A 809 36.48 2.26 -31.17
C ASP A 809 35.91 3.59 -30.62
N THR A 810 36.69 4.67 -30.59
CA THR A 810 36.12 5.99 -30.27
C THR A 810 35.08 6.38 -31.32
N TRP A 811 33.90 6.83 -30.89
CA TRP A 811 32.79 7.12 -31.79
C TRP A 811 33.10 8.26 -32.76
N SER A 812 32.71 8.05 -34.01
CA SER A 812 32.71 9.07 -35.06
C SER A 812 31.42 8.92 -35.86
N ALA A 813 30.51 9.90 -35.76
CA ALA A 813 29.23 9.86 -36.45
C ALA A 813 29.38 9.78 -37.98
N THR A 814 30.46 10.35 -38.54
CA THR A 814 30.74 10.32 -39.99
C THR A 814 31.47 9.07 -40.45
N SER A 815 32.16 8.37 -39.54
CA SER A 815 32.90 7.14 -39.84
C SER A 815 32.90 6.20 -38.63
N PRO A 816 31.76 5.56 -38.32
CA PRO A 816 31.67 4.66 -37.17
C PRO A 816 32.70 3.54 -37.25
N GLY A 817 33.36 3.24 -36.12
CA GLY A 817 34.32 2.15 -36.00
C GLY A 817 33.68 0.77 -36.22
N SER A 818 34.52 -0.24 -36.44
CA SER A 818 34.09 -1.62 -36.65
C SER A 818 34.02 -2.43 -35.34
N ASN A 819 34.57 -1.91 -34.24
CA ASN A 819 34.62 -2.54 -32.93
C ASN A 819 35.25 -3.94 -32.95
N THR A 820 36.28 -4.15 -33.78
CA THR A 820 36.95 -5.46 -33.88
C THR A 820 37.69 -5.87 -32.60
N GLY A 821 37.92 -4.93 -31.67
CA GLY A 821 38.54 -5.18 -30.38
C GLY A 821 37.56 -5.30 -29.20
N LEU A 822 36.24 -5.24 -29.43
CA LEU A 822 35.22 -5.36 -28.38
C LEU A 822 34.55 -6.74 -28.47
N HIS A 823 34.65 -7.53 -27.40
CA HIS A 823 34.18 -8.92 -27.40
C HIS A 823 33.20 -9.20 -26.26
N VAL A 824 32.23 -10.07 -26.54
CA VAL A 824 31.32 -10.67 -25.55
C VAL A 824 31.41 -12.20 -25.61
N ALA A 825 31.36 -12.83 -24.44
CA ALA A 825 31.20 -14.28 -24.31
C ALA A 825 30.08 -14.61 -23.31
N VAL A 826 29.35 -15.69 -23.58
CA VAL A 826 28.33 -16.23 -22.65
C VAL A 826 29.06 -17.03 -21.58
N LYS A 827 28.90 -16.64 -20.31
CA LYS A 827 29.53 -17.27 -19.15
C LYS A 827 28.75 -18.49 -18.67
N ASN A 828 27.43 -18.38 -18.62
CA ASN A 828 26.53 -19.45 -18.22
C ASN A 828 25.14 -19.25 -18.87
N TYR A 829 24.28 -20.25 -18.70
CA TYR A 829 22.93 -20.29 -19.26
C TYR A 829 21.90 -20.48 -18.16
N SER A 830 20.67 -20.04 -18.41
CA SER A 830 19.55 -20.22 -17.49
C SER A 830 18.26 -20.58 -18.24
N GLN A 831 17.21 -20.80 -17.46
CA GLN A 831 15.82 -20.90 -17.91
C GLN A 831 14.99 -19.72 -17.43
N ASP A 832 15.58 -18.53 -17.30
CA ASP A 832 14.84 -17.33 -16.90
C ASP A 832 13.66 -17.11 -17.86
N VAL A 833 12.45 -17.28 -17.33
CA VAL A 833 11.21 -17.29 -18.11
C VAL A 833 10.84 -15.88 -18.60
N GLY A 834 11.22 -14.84 -17.86
CA GLY A 834 10.96 -13.45 -18.24
C GLY A 834 11.91 -13.02 -19.36
N VAL A 835 13.21 -13.31 -19.22
CA VAL A 835 14.21 -13.01 -20.26
C VAL A 835 13.94 -13.83 -21.53
N ALA A 836 13.53 -15.10 -21.41
CA ALA A 836 13.15 -15.91 -22.56
C ALA A 836 11.92 -15.37 -23.30
N ALA A 837 10.93 -14.82 -22.58
CA ALA A 837 9.77 -14.17 -23.18
C ALA A 837 10.13 -12.87 -23.90
N SER A 838 11.02 -12.05 -23.33
CA SER A 838 11.54 -10.83 -23.98
C SER A 838 12.37 -11.16 -25.22
N LEU A 839 13.20 -12.21 -25.16
CA LEU A 839 13.90 -12.73 -26.34
C LEU A 839 12.91 -13.17 -27.42
N ALA A 840 11.87 -13.92 -27.06
CA ALA A 840 10.83 -14.33 -28.00
C ALA A 840 10.15 -13.12 -28.66
N LYS A 841 9.76 -12.08 -27.89
CA LYS A 841 9.21 -10.83 -28.45
C LYS A 841 10.16 -10.15 -29.40
N THR A 842 11.42 -9.98 -29.00
CA THR A 842 12.47 -9.38 -29.84
C THR A 842 12.54 -10.08 -31.20
N LEU A 843 12.60 -11.43 -31.19
CA LEU A 843 12.68 -12.24 -32.40
C LEU A 843 11.41 -12.14 -33.25
N LEU A 844 10.23 -12.10 -32.64
CA LEU A 844 8.94 -12.00 -33.33
C LEU A 844 8.74 -10.63 -33.99
N TYR A 845 9.02 -9.52 -33.29
CA TYR A 845 8.97 -8.17 -33.87
C TYR A 845 9.99 -8.01 -35.00
N TYR A 846 11.23 -8.46 -34.80
CA TYR A 846 12.23 -8.45 -35.86
C TYR A 846 11.79 -9.30 -37.06
N ALA A 847 11.26 -10.51 -36.85
CA ALA A 847 10.78 -11.37 -37.91
C ALA A 847 9.61 -10.75 -38.69
N SER A 848 8.69 -10.06 -38.00
CA SER A 848 7.59 -9.33 -38.64
C SER A 848 8.11 -8.21 -39.55
N GLY A 849 9.06 -7.40 -39.05
CA GLY A 849 9.64 -6.29 -39.83
C GLY A 849 10.62 -6.73 -40.94
N SER A 850 11.23 -7.92 -40.85
CA SER A 850 12.28 -8.38 -41.78
C SER A 850 11.90 -9.59 -42.64
N SER A 851 10.76 -10.23 -42.37
CA SER A 851 10.40 -11.55 -42.90
C SER A 851 11.40 -12.67 -42.57
N ASN A 852 12.18 -12.55 -41.48
CA ASN A 852 13.15 -13.56 -41.08
C ASN A 852 12.48 -14.80 -40.48
N ALA A 853 12.44 -15.90 -41.25
CA ALA A 853 11.78 -17.14 -40.86
C ALA A 853 12.44 -17.85 -39.66
N GLN A 854 13.77 -17.76 -39.53
CA GLN A 854 14.50 -18.42 -38.43
C GLN A 854 14.17 -17.74 -37.10
N ALA A 855 14.20 -16.40 -37.05
CA ALA A 855 13.83 -15.65 -35.87
C ALA A 855 12.38 -15.94 -35.45
N LYS A 856 11.44 -15.98 -36.40
CA LYS A 856 10.05 -16.37 -36.11
C LYS A 856 9.98 -17.76 -35.47
N THR A 857 10.66 -18.74 -36.08
CA THR A 857 10.63 -20.15 -35.62
C THR A 857 11.17 -20.28 -34.20
N VAL A 858 12.31 -19.66 -33.90
CA VAL A 858 12.92 -19.71 -32.56
C VAL A 858 12.04 -18.97 -31.54
N GLY A 859 11.44 -17.84 -31.91
CA GLY A 859 10.48 -17.14 -31.06
C GLY A 859 9.27 -18.00 -30.70
N GLU A 860 8.65 -18.68 -31.67
CA GLU A 860 7.53 -19.59 -31.45
C GLU A 860 7.92 -20.83 -30.62
N GLN A 861 9.13 -21.36 -30.83
CA GLN A 861 9.68 -22.45 -30.02
C GLN A 861 9.86 -22.04 -28.55
N LEU A 862 10.38 -20.84 -28.28
CA LEU A 862 10.49 -20.31 -26.92
C LEU A 862 9.11 -20.15 -26.27
N LEU A 863 8.12 -19.59 -26.97
CA LEU A 863 6.75 -19.47 -26.44
C LEU A 863 6.12 -20.85 -26.11
N THR A 864 6.39 -21.84 -26.95
CA THR A 864 5.96 -23.23 -26.71
C THR A 864 6.64 -23.82 -25.48
N ALA A 865 7.95 -23.60 -25.34
CA ALA A 865 8.72 -24.08 -24.19
C ALA A 865 8.28 -23.41 -22.88
N LEU A 866 8.02 -22.10 -22.90
CA LEU A 866 7.46 -21.35 -21.78
C LEU A 866 6.10 -21.93 -21.35
N SER A 867 5.19 -22.14 -22.31
CA SER A 867 3.86 -22.71 -22.03
C SER A 867 3.93 -24.08 -21.35
N ALA A 868 4.95 -24.89 -21.66
CA ALA A 868 5.16 -26.19 -21.05
C ALA A 868 5.66 -26.14 -19.58
N ASN A 869 6.09 -24.98 -19.09
CA ASN A 869 6.49 -24.73 -17.69
C ASN A 869 5.38 -24.01 -16.89
N ALA A 870 4.13 -24.09 -17.34
CA ALA A 870 3.01 -23.51 -16.62
C ALA A 870 2.71 -24.27 -15.31
N ASP A 871 2.45 -23.53 -14.24
CA ASP A 871 1.96 -24.06 -12.97
C ASP A 871 0.59 -23.44 -12.61
N THR A 872 0.19 -23.46 -11.34
CA THR A 872 -1.09 -22.87 -10.90
C THR A 872 -1.09 -21.34 -10.84
N LYS A 873 0.06 -20.70 -10.64
CA LYS A 873 0.18 -19.25 -10.46
C LYS A 873 0.66 -18.53 -11.71
N GLY A 874 1.36 -19.21 -12.61
CA GLY A 874 1.93 -18.60 -13.80
C GLY A 874 2.68 -19.61 -14.66
N ILE A 875 3.86 -19.18 -15.13
CA ILE A 875 4.87 -19.98 -15.82
C ILE A 875 6.20 -19.69 -15.12
N ALA A 876 6.79 -20.68 -14.49
CA ALA A 876 8.01 -20.52 -13.71
C ALA A 876 8.82 -21.81 -13.72
N VAL A 877 10.12 -21.68 -13.47
CA VAL A 877 11.04 -22.81 -13.35
C VAL A 877 11.81 -22.71 -12.03
N PRO A 878 12.30 -23.82 -11.49
CA PRO A 878 13.21 -23.78 -10.35
C PRO A 878 14.52 -23.04 -10.67
N GLU A 879 14.93 -22.13 -9.79
CA GLU A 879 16.22 -21.42 -9.82
C GLU A 879 16.94 -21.57 -8.49
N THR A 880 18.25 -21.79 -8.54
CA THR A 880 19.10 -21.95 -7.36
C THR A 880 19.74 -20.61 -6.99
N ARG A 881 19.61 -20.22 -5.72
CA ARG A 881 20.07 -18.92 -5.20
C ARG A 881 21.31 -19.11 -4.33
N SER A 882 22.46 -19.33 -5.00
CA SER A 882 23.74 -19.47 -4.29
C SER A 882 24.19 -18.19 -3.60
N ASP A 883 23.73 -17.05 -4.10
CA ASP A 883 23.95 -15.70 -3.56
C ASP A 883 23.26 -15.44 -2.21
N TYR A 884 22.37 -16.35 -1.77
CA TYR A 884 21.72 -16.24 -0.46
C TYR A 884 22.64 -16.61 0.72
N ASP A 885 23.90 -16.93 0.45
CA ASP A 885 24.95 -17.00 1.48
C ASP A 885 25.25 -15.61 2.05
N ARG A 886 24.91 -14.54 1.33
CA ARG A 886 25.13 -13.15 1.76
C ARG A 886 24.13 -12.62 2.81
N PHE A 887 23.11 -13.39 3.18
CA PHE A 887 22.11 -12.94 4.16
C PHE A 887 22.71 -12.56 5.51
N ASP A 888 23.76 -13.26 5.96
CA ASP A 888 24.43 -13.00 7.23
C ASP A 888 25.86 -12.45 7.08
N ASP A 889 26.18 -11.91 5.89
CA ASP A 889 27.46 -11.25 5.62
C ASP A 889 27.71 -10.15 6.63
N LYS A 890 28.82 -10.30 7.37
CA LYS A 890 29.39 -9.25 8.18
C LYS A 890 30.35 -8.44 7.34
N TYR A 891 30.35 -7.13 7.55
CA TYR A 891 31.32 -6.28 6.88
C TYR A 891 32.76 -6.77 7.09
N ASN A 892 33.45 -7.06 5.99
CA ASN A 892 34.83 -7.46 5.96
C ASN A 892 35.66 -6.35 5.32
N ALA A 893 36.43 -5.63 6.13
CA ALA A 893 37.26 -4.52 5.67
C ALA A 893 38.36 -4.90 4.67
N THR A 894 38.72 -6.19 4.57
CA THR A 894 39.74 -6.69 3.62
C THR A 894 39.17 -6.85 2.22
N THR A 895 37.98 -7.42 2.12
CA THR A 895 37.29 -7.64 0.84
C THR A 895 36.39 -6.48 0.46
N ASP A 896 36.07 -5.61 1.42
CA ASP A 896 35.11 -4.51 1.29
C ASP A 896 33.70 -4.98 0.92
N GLN A 897 33.29 -6.09 1.54
CA GLN A 897 32.03 -6.76 1.29
C GLN A 897 31.24 -6.91 2.58
N GLY A 898 29.91 -6.91 2.47
CA GLY A 898 28.97 -6.99 3.58
C GLY A 898 28.49 -5.60 4.04
N LEU A 899 27.44 -5.56 4.83
CA LEU A 899 26.78 -4.31 5.23
C LEU A 899 27.70 -3.39 6.03
N TYR A 900 28.22 -2.33 5.39
CA TYR A 900 29.00 -1.31 6.08
C TYR A 900 28.11 -0.34 6.87
N VAL A 901 28.48 -0.05 8.12
CA VAL A 901 27.93 1.06 8.91
C VAL A 901 29.11 1.79 9.58
N PRO A 902 29.20 3.14 9.49
CA PRO A 902 30.32 3.88 10.07
C PRO A 902 30.53 3.59 11.56
N SER A 903 31.80 3.51 11.98
CA SER A 903 32.14 3.29 13.40
C SER A 903 31.59 4.41 14.28
N GLY A 904 30.86 4.05 15.34
CA GLY A 904 30.20 4.99 16.24
C GLY A 904 28.83 5.48 15.76
N TRP A 905 28.43 5.18 14.53
CA TRP A 905 27.07 5.42 14.08
C TRP A 905 26.15 4.34 14.65
N THR A 906 25.02 4.75 15.24
CA THR A 906 24.01 3.84 15.78
C THR A 906 22.62 4.36 15.48
N GLY A 907 21.72 3.47 15.08
CA GLY A 907 20.32 3.77 14.81
C GLY A 907 19.43 2.55 14.97
N THR A 908 18.16 2.69 14.60
CA THR A 908 17.17 1.61 14.75
C THR A 908 16.18 1.63 13.59
N MET A 909 15.92 0.46 13.01
CA MET A 909 14.84 0.26 12.05
C MET A 909 13.47 0.35 12.75
N PRO A 910 12.36 0.61 12.05
CA PRO A 910 11.06 0.79 12.70
C PRO A 910 10.55 -0.43 13.49
N ASN A 911 11.01 -1.64 13.15
CA ASN A 911 10.70 -2.87 13.89
C ASN A 911 11.55 -3.08 15.16
N GLY A 912 12.51 -2.19 15.44
CA GLY A 912 13.41 -2.28 16.58
C GLY A 912 14.79 -2.89 16.27
N ASP A 913 15.06 -3.29 15.03
CA ASP A 913 16.36 -3.86 14.68
C ASP A 913 17.47 -2.81 14.80
N PRO A 914 18.56 -3.12 15.54
CA PRO A 914 19.65 -2.17 15.72
C PRO A 914 20.49 -2.08 14.44
N ILE A 915 20.83 -0.85 14.07
CA ILE A 915 21.74 -0.54 12.97
C ILE A 915 23.04 -0.02 13.58
N ASN A 916 24.14 -0.75 13.41
CA ASN A 916 25.47 -0.41 13.91
C ASN A 916 26.56 -1.14 13.11
N ALA A 917 27.84 -0.93 13.44
CA ALA A 917 28.98 -1.52 12.74
C ALA A 917 29.03 -3.07 12.71
N ASN A 918 28.23 -3.77 13.52
CA ASN A 918 28.12 -5.24 13.50
C ASN A 918 26.87 -5.76 12.76
N SER A 919 26.07 -4.86 12.19
CA SER A 919 24.86 -5.24 11.47
C SER A 919 25.19 -6.03 10.19
N THR A 920 24.30 -6.94 9.83
CA THR A 920 24.30 -7.69 8.56
C THR A 920 23.02 -7.38 7.79
N PHE A 921 22.91 -7.83 6.54
CA PHE A 921 21.67 -7.72 5.77
C PHE A 921 20.45 -8.22 6.55
N LEU A 922 20.55 -9.44 7.11
CA LEU A 922 19.50 -10.05 7.92
C LEU A 922 19.25 -9.33 9.25
N SER A 923 20.29 -8.80 9.91
CA SER A 923 20.12 -8.25 11.25
C SER A 923 19.27 -6.98 11.28
N ILE A 924 19.24 -6.22 10.19
CA ILE A 924 18.38 -5.03 10.01
C ILE A 924 17.07 -5.34 9.27
N ARG A 925 16.83 -6.61 8.95
CA ARG A 925 15.64 -7.14 8.27
C ARG A 925 15.16 -8.41 8.98
N SER A 926 15.09 -8.37 10.31
CA SER A 926 14.82 -9.57 11.13
C SER A 926 13.46 -10.21 10.86
N PHE A 927 12.54 -9.47 10.22
CA PHE A 927 11.26 -9.98 9.73
C PHE A 927 11.42 -11.17 8.78
N TYR A 928 12.55 -11.28 8.06
CA TYR A 928 12.85 -12.43 7.22
C TYR A 928 12.82 -13.77 7.96
N LYS A 929 13.15 -13.78 9.25
CA LYS A 929 13.10 -15.01 10.06
C LYS A 929 11.69 -15.56 10.23
N SER A 930 10.67 -14.74 9.95
CA SER A 930 9.25 -15.14 9.97
C SER A 930 8.74 -15.57 8.59
N ASP A 931 9.56 -15.46 7.54
CA ASP A 931 9.18 -15.87 6.19
C ASP A 931 9.00 -17.40 6.11
N PRO A 932 7.94 -17.91 5.47
CA PRO A 932 7.71 -19.36 5.35
C PRO A 932 8.85 -20.11 4.65
N GLN A 933 9.63 -19.45 3.80
CA GLN A 933 10.77 -20.04 3.10
C GLN A 933 12.10 -19.84 3.83
N TRP A 934 12.16 -19.06 4.91
CA TRP A 934 13.37 -18.86 5.72
C TRP A 934 14.08 -20.15 6.12
N PRO A 935 13.39 -21.24 6.52
CA PRO A 935 14.08 -22.49 6.88
C PRO A 935 15.00 -23.05 5.79
N LYS A 936 14.71 -22.79 4.50
CA LYS A 936 15.60 -23.19 3.38
C LYS A 936 16.90 -22.39 3.40
N VAL A 937 16.79 -21.07 3.60
CA VAL A 937 17.95 -20.17 3.65
C VAL A 937 18.78 -20.44 4.90
N GLN A 938 18.14 -20.56 6.06
CA GLN A 938 18.82 -20.93 7.30
C GLN A 938 19.61 -22.24 7.15
N SER A 939 19.01 -23.26 6.52
CA SER A 939 19.72 -24.51 6.25
C SER A 939 20.95 -24.34 5.36
N TYR A 940 20.94 -23.37 4.43
CA TYR A 940 22.10 -23.07 3.59
C TYR A 940 23.19 -22.35 4.38
N LEU A 941 22.83 -21.34 5.17
CA LEU A 941 23.75 -20.64 6.08
C LEU A 941 24.38 -21.57 7.12
N ASP A 942 23.66 -22.61 7.53
CA ASP A 942 24.17 -23.66 8.43
C ASP A 942 25.10 -24.69 7.73
N GLY A 943 25.49 -24.45 6.47
CA GLY A 943 26.40 -25.29 5.67
C GLY A 943 25.71 -26.31 4.76
N GLY A 944 24.40 -26.17 4.53
CA GLY A 944 23.64 -26.99 3.58
C GLY A 944 23.89 -26.65 2.11
N ALA A 945 23.07 -27.20 1.20
CA ALA A 945 23.10 -26.85 -0.21
C ALA A 945 22.39 -25.51 -0.48
N ALA A 946 22.81 -24.82 -1.55
CA ALA A 946 22.15 -23.59 -1.99
C ALA A 946 20.65 -23.82 -2.22
N PRO A 947 19.78 -22.92 -1.73
CA PRO A 947 18.34 -23.12 -1.77
C PRO A 947 17.80 -22.92 -3.20
N THR A 948 16.78 -23.70 -3.53
CA THR A 948 16.05 -23.58 -4.80
C THR A 948 14.65 -23.01 -4.57
N PHE A 949 14.26 -22.09 -5.45
CA PHE A 949 12.99 -21.39 -5.46
C PHE A 949 12.34 -21.45 -6.83
N THR A 950 11.04 -21.20 -6.91
CA THR A 950 10.30 -21.07 -8.17
C THR A 950 9.53 -19.77 -8.06
N TYR A 951 10.08 -18.70 -8.65
CA TYR A 951 9.54 -17.36 -8.49
C TYR A 951 8.56 -16.97 -9.58
N HIS A 952 7.55 -16.21 -9.17
CA HIS A 952 6.56 -15.59 -10.03
C HIS A 952 6.72 -14.07 -9.98
N ARG A 953 7.84 -13.58 -10.52
CA ARG A 953 8.11 -12.15 -10.66
C ARG A 953 7.03 -11.51 -11.54
N PHE A 954 6.38 -10.45 -11.08
CA PHE A 954 5.26 -9.82 -11.76
C PHE A 954 5.64 -9.36 -13.19
N TRP A 955 6.82 -8.75 -13.34
CA TRP A 955 7.32 -8.32 -14.64
C TRP A 955 7.50 -9.51 -15.60
N ALA A 956 8.06 -10.63 -15.12
CA ALA A 956 8.31 -11.81 -15.95
C ALA A 956 7.00 -12.45 -16.42
N GLN A 957 6.00 -12.53 -15.54
CA GLN A 957 4.69 -13.09 -15.88
C GLN A 957 3.93 -12.18 -16.87
N SER A 958 4.06 -10.87 -16.71
CA SER A 958 3.53 -9.87 -17.65
C SER A 958 4.26 -9.95 -19.00
N GLU A 959 5.58 -10.13 -18.99
CA GLU A 959 6.40 -10.30 -20.19
C GLU A 959 5.99 -11.54 -20.99
N ILE A 960 5.78 -12.67 -20.33
CA ILE A 960 5.28 -13.91 -20.94
C ILE A 960 3.89 -13.70 -21.56
N ALA A 961 2.97 -13.07 -20.82
CA ALA A 961 1.63 -12.78 -21.33
C ALA A 961 1.69 -11.88 -22.58
N THR A 962 2.43 -10.77 -22.50
CA THR A 962 2.58 -9.83 -23.63
C THR A 962 3.29 -10.48 -24.82
N ALA A 963 4.17 -11.45 -24.62
CA ALA A 963 4.80 -12.21 -25.69
C ALA A 963 3.79 -13.08 -26.48
N PHE A 964 2.86 -13.75 -25.80
CA PHE A 964 1.74 -14.42 -26.47
C PHE A 964 0.85 -13.43 -27.22
N ALA A 965 0.53 -12.29 -26.61
CA ALA A 965 -0.28 -11.25 -27.26
C ALA A 965 0.42 -10.62 -28.48
N ALA A 966 1.75 -10.46 -28.43
CA ALA A 966 2.57 -9.94 -29.52
C ALA A 966 2.58 -10.90 -30.72
N HIS A 967 2.69 -12.23 -30.49
CA HIS A 967 2.56 -13.21 -31.57
C HIS A 967 1.23 -13.03 -32.34
N VAL A 968 0.12 -12.97 -31.59
CA VAL A 968 -1.22 -12.74 -32.15
C VAL A 968 -1.31 -11.38 -32.86
N ALA A 969 -0.53 -10.38 -32.46
CA ALA A 969 -0.48 -9.07 -33.11
C ALA A 969 0.23 -9.08 -34.45
N LEU A 970 1.26 -9.90 -34.57
CA LEU A 970 2.18 -9.85 -35.69
C LEU A 970 1.85 -10.90 -36.77
N PHE A 971 1.23 -12.02 -36.38
CA PHE A 971 1.04 -13.18 -37.26
C PHE A 971 -0.36 -13.81 -37.18
N GLY A 972 -1.25 -13.29 -36.32
CA GLY A 972 -2.57 -13.85 -36.02
C GLY A 972 -3.71 -13.32 -36.86
#